data_AF-A0A8J2HDP9-F1
#
_entry.id   AF-A0A8J2HDP9-F1
#
_cell.length_a   1.000
_cell.length_b   1.000
_cell.length_c   1.000
_cell.angle_alpha   90.00
_cell.angle_beta   90.00
_cell.angle_gamma   90.00
#
_symmetry.space_group_name_H-M   'P 1'
#
loop_
_entity.id
_entity.type
_entity.pdbx_description
1 polymer ?
#
loop_
_entity_poly.entity_id
_entity_poly.type
_entity_poly.pdbx_seq_one_letter_code
_entity_poly.pdbx_strand_id
1 'polypeptide(L)'
;MRFFSVCWTLTLLFSSGFCAKFHDGQYESAPHIIIFMVDDLGWNDVSFHGSSQIFTPNIDALAYNGIILNRHYTLPSCTPTRAAFMSGKYPIRMGMQGEGIVGGEPRGLPLNVRILPEYLRDLGYSTRLIGNGFDLHRDDCPAHDIRNQYATDLFTEEAVRIIENHDSTNPLYLQLSHLGVHAPIEAPLDNPYMENFAHIRDPNRRKYALMVSRIDESLGRIVATLGDKNMLKDSIITKYTLYEGGVRGVAAIWSPRLHAMARVANNLMHVTDWLPTLYSAAGGNVVDLGGIDGVDHWPHLNRGRDPPRHELLLNIDEESKTEGVIKRNYKLVRGTYKRGYYDQYYGESGKNHDSVAYNFTLVHTSVVSSAIHAHLGHPMTQPTYMTHLWENATVVCEHKSTFSYCNETECLFNILTDPCERTNIAKRYPKVVSELDMILEKYGSVLVRQPRLPIDEMADPKRRNDTWAPWLDQGPTIYPWPGNNAAATKKPHIIVILADDLGWNDVSFHGSNQIPTPNIDALAYNGAILKNHYVLPVCTPSRTAFFTGRYPIRDGMYGYPLRAGEARGIPLNTTLLPEHLHRLGYSTHMVGKWHLGYQSDEYTPARRGFDTFYGYYNGYITYFNYTITERGQTGYDMHRDDAQEIKADWSHTNEYATDVFTDEAIRIIDKHDRSQPLYLHISHLAPHASDAEETLETRDFAEVNRTFAYIRDLQRRKYAGMMTALDESVGRVVAALSQNNMLENSIVLFMADNGAQTVGFLENHGSNYPLRGLKFTLFEGGVRGAACIFSPLIRQKAQVIDDLFHMTDWLPTLYSAAGGKTADLGVIDGVNQWPTISRGKFGRRNSLLVNIDEENLEAAIFGQYKLLKGAGRLYNGYYGDNVDDNDPSAPAYDVDAVISSPASQAIADTTGIIMTPKKILQLRSNSMIVCKSFNKYANCSSRCLFDLRVDPCETTDISEQHPEMVQTLEHYIDSYRGVMQEQSKNPVDPNSYPALKADKVKTSLAPQRRTLLSDNQKCAFVNLALSSP
;
A
#
# COMPACT_ATOMS: atom_id res chain seq x y z
N MET A 1 -37.84 -67.51 -11.62
CA MET A 1 -36.61 -66.69 -11.75
C MET A 1 -36.62 -65.67 -10.61
N ARG A 2 -35.60 -65.74 -9.74
CA ARG A 2 -35.42 -64.95 -8.51
C ARG A 2 -34.69 -63.63 -8.89
N PHE A 3 -34.78 -62.48 -8.23
CA PHE A 3 -34.97 -62.16 -6.81
C PHE A 3 -35.71 -60.80 -6.64
N PHE A 4 -36.46 -60.69 -5.54
CA PHE A 4 -37.22 -59.53 -5.07
C PHE A 4 -36.46 -58.73 -4.00
N SER A 5 -36.83 -57.45 -3.94
CA SER A 5 -36.69 -56.38 -2.92
C SER A 5 -36.54 -56.78 -1.43
N VAL A 6 -35.83 -55.95 -0.63
CA VAL A 6 -36.37 -55.08 0.45
C VAL A 6 -35.26 -54.46 1.34
N CYS A 7 -35.46 -53.17 1.66
CA CYS A 7 -34.84 -52.24 2.63
C CYS A 7 -34.01 -52.75 3.81
N TRP A 8 -32.95 -51.99 4.16
CA TRP A 8 -32.64 -51.58 5.56
C TRP A 8 -32.10 -50.14 5.59
N THR A 9 -32.68 -49.34 6.48
CA THR A 9 -32.28 -47.99 6.92
C THR A 9 -31.00 -48.03 7.74
N LEU A 10 -30.04 -47.13 7.47
CA LEU A 10 -28.89 -46.88 8.36
C LEU A 10 -28.72 -45.38 8.64
N THR A 11 -28.82 -45.04 9.92
CA THR A 11 -28.56 -43.74 10.52
C THR A 11 -27.05 -43.49 10.54
N LEU A 12 -26.58 -42.45 9.84
CA LEU A 12 -25.17 -42.01 9.87
C LEU A 12 -24.99 -40.95 10.97
N LEU A 13 -24.28 -41.33 12.03
CA LEU A 13 -23.62 -40.39 12.94
C LEU A 13 -22.29 -39.97 12.30
N PHE A 14 -22.21 -38.70 11.87
CA PHE A 14 -20.95 -38.07 11.46
C PHE A 14 -20.19 -37.63 12.73
N SER A 15 -19.12 -38.35 13.06
CA SER A 15 -18.00 -37.79 13.83
C SER A 15 -16.87 -37.46 12.85
N SER A 16 -16.85 -36.24 12.34
CA SER A 16 -15.75 -35.74 11.50
C SER A 16 -14.56 -35.35 12.38
N GLY A 17 -13.69 -36.32 12.68
CA GLY A 17 -12.31 -36.04 13.07
C GLY A 17 -11.51 -35.72 11.81
N PHE A 18 -11.17 -34.45 11.60
CA PHE A 18 -10.21 -34.04 10.58
C PHE A 18 -8.82 -34.52 11.01
N CYS A 19 -8.40 -35.69 10.50
CA CYS A 19 -7.03 -36.18 10.68
C CYS A 19 -6.20 -35.71 9.46
N ALA A 20 -5.28 -34.77 9.70
CA ALA A 20 -4.29 -34.36 8.69
C ALA A 20 -3.45 -35.59 8.30
N LYS A 21 -3.44 -35.96 7.01
CA LYS A 21 -2.63 -37.09 6.52
C LYS A 21 -1.19 -36.62 6.28
N PHE A 22 -0.25 -37.16 7.06
CA PHE A 22 1.19 -36.95 6.87
C PHE A 22 1.67 -37.71 5.62
N HIS A 23 2.28 -37.00 4.67
CA HIS A 23 2.85 -37.54 3.43
C HIS A 23 4.38 -37.60 3.48
N ASP A 24 4.95 -38.30 4.47
CA ASP A 24 6.29 -38.89 4.34
C ASP A 24 6.31 -40.19 5.16
N GLY A 25 6.42 -41.34 4.50
CA GLY A 25 6.02 -42.67 5.00
C GLY A 25 6.88 -43.29 6.11
N GLN A 26 7.42 -42.51 7.04
CA GLN A 26 8.20 -43.00 8.19
C GLN A 26 7.73 -42.51 9.57
N TYR A 27 6.89 -41.47 9.67
CA TYR A 27 6.46 -40.94 10.98
C TYR A 27 4.94 -40.68 11.01
N GLU A 28 4.26 -41.24 12.01
CA GLU A 28 2.78 -41.20 12.15
C GLU A 28 2.26 -39.95 12.89
N SER A 29 3.11 -39.16 13.54
CA SER A 29 2.74 -38.01 14.37
C SER A 29 3.43 -36.69 13.96
N ALA A 30 2.86 -35.55 14.35
CA ALA A 30 3.49 -34.23 14.19
C ALA A 30 4.77 -34.11 15.05
N PRO A 31 5.82 -33.37 14.61
CA PRO A 31 7.04 -33.20 15.40
C PRO A 31 6.84 -32.18 16.54
N HIS A 32 7.56 -32.35 17.66
CA HIS A 32 7.79 -31.23 18.57
C HIS A 32 8.79 -30.25 17.93
N ILE A 33 8.55 -28.95 18.12
CA ILE A 33 9.34 -27.87 17.57
C ILE A 33 9.86 -27.05 18.75
N ILE A 34 11.18 -27.09 18.96
CA ILE A 34 11.85 -26.39 20.05
C ILE A 34 12.77 -25.35 19.42
N ILE A 35 12.51 -24.08 19.71
CA ILE A 35 13.24 -22.97 19.12
C ILE A 35 14.12 -22.41 20.23
N PHE A 36 15.43 -22.64 20.16
CA PHE A 36 16.33 -21.78 20.90
C PHE A 36 16.49 -20.47 20.10
N MET A 37 16.52 -19.34 20.78
CA MET A 37 16.66 -18.03 20.16
C MET A 37 17.51 -17.17 21.09
N VAL A 38 18.76 -16.92 20.72
CA VAL A 38 19.73 -16.27 21.62
C VAL A 38 19.98 -14.86 21.11
N ASP A 39 19.66 -13.85 21.92
CA ASP A 39 20.00 -12.46 21.60
C ASP A 39 21.54 -12.30 21.68
N ASP A 40 22.14 -11.60 20.71
CA ASP A 40 23.56 -11.19 20.70
C ASP A 40 24.67 -12.28 20.72
N LEU A 41 24.37 -13.53 20.33
CA LEU A 41 25.35 -14.58 19.96
C LEU A 41 26.05 -14.41 18.58
N GLY A 42 27.29 -13.93 18.53
CA GLY A 42 28.03 -13.71 17.28
C GLY A 42 28.46 -14.96 16.52
N TRP A 43 28.79 -14.80 15.23
CA TRP A 43 29.14 -15.89 14.31
C TRP A 43 30.26 -16.82 14.83
N ASN A 44 31.29 -16.25 15.43
CA ASN A 44 32.46 -16.98 15.94
C ASN A 44 32.38 -17.30 17.45
N ASP A 45 31.21 -17.13 18.06
CA ASP A 45 30.98 -17.45 19.48
C ASP A 45 30.59 -18.92 19.70
N VAL A 46 30.11 -19.58 18.63
CA VAL A 46 29.94 -21.05 18.57
C VAL A 46 31.19 -21.69 17.95
N SER A 47 31.61 -22.84 18.47
CA SER A 47 32.86 -23.44 18.00
C SER A 47 32.76 -24.05 16.61
N PHE A 48 31.58 -24.51 16.18
CA PHE A 48 31.38 -25.10 14.85
C PHE A 48 31.63 -24.16 13.67
N HIS A 49 31.81 -22.85 13.88
CA HIS A 49 32.19 -21.85 12.87
C HIS A 49 33.69 -21.50 12.83
N GLY A 50 34.55 -22.34 13.41
CA GLY A 50 36.01 -22.15 13.31
C GLY A 50 36.65 -21.58 14.57
N SER A 51 35.89 -21.42 15.66
CA SER A 51 36.39 -20.87 16.93
C SER A 51 36.90 -21.98 17.85
N SER A 52 38.05 -21.78 18.48
CA SER A 52 38.56 -22.64 19.56
C SER A 52 38.70 -21.92 20.91
N GLN A 53 38.10 -20.74 21.03
CA GLN A 53 38.19 -19.92 22.25
C GLN A 53 37.09 -20.24 23.27
N ILE A 54 35.86 -20.36 22.79
CA ILE A 54 34.68 -20.68 23.59
C ILE A 54 34.25 -22.07 23.12
N PHE A 55 34.32 -23.05 24.02
CA PHE A 55 33.89 -24.41 23.72
C PHE A 55 32.39 -24.51 23.96
N THR A 56 31.64 -24.90 22.92
CA THR A 56 30.17 -25.05 22.98
C THR A 56 29.75 -26.50 22.65
N PRO A 57 30.21 -27.50 23.43
CA PRO A 57 30.11 -28.91 23.05
C PRO A 57 28.67 -29.44 22.90
N ASN A 58 27.67 -28.81 23.53
CA ASN A 58 26.27 -29.21 23.38
C ASN A 58 25.65 -28.61 22.11
N ILE A 59 25.88 -27.32 21.84
CA ILE A 59 25.47 -26.64 20.61
C ILE A 59 26.15 -27.28 19.38
N ASP A 60 27.45 -27.55 19.49
CA ASP A 60 28.26 -28.17 18.44
C ASP A 60 27.78 -29.61 18.15
N ALA A 61 27.34 -30.34 19.18
CA ALA A 61 26.78 -31.67 19.00
C ALA A 61 25.47 -31.64 18.19
N LEU A 62 24.57 -30.68 18.43
CA LEU A 62 23.39 -30.49 17.56
C LEU A 62 23.81 -30.16 16.13
N ALA A 63 24.76 -29.24 15.97
CA ALA A 63 25.21 -28.76 14.67
C ALA A 63 25.86 -29.86 13.82
N TYR A 64 26.86 -30.58 14.36
CA TYR A 64 27.58 -31.61 13.59
C TYR A 64 26.75 -32.84 13.28
N ASN A 65 25.76 -33.17 14.10
CA ASN A 65 24.84 -34.27 13.84
C ASN A 65 23.61 -33.82 13.01
N GLY A 66 23.45 -32.52 12.77
CA GLY A 66 22.34 -31.91 12.05
C GLY A 66 22.78 -31.23 10.76
N ILE A 67 22.29 -30.02 10.51
CA ILE A 67 22.66 -29.19 9.37
C ILE A 67 23.11 -27.82 9.89
N ILE A 68 24.33 -27.41 9.51
CA ILE A 68 24.87 -26.06 9.75
C ILE A 68 24.41 -25.14 8.61
N LEU A 69 23.74 -24.03 8.93
CA LEU A 69 23.24 -23.08 7.93
C LEU A 69 24.24 -21.94 7.72
N ASN A 70 25.17 -22.16 6.80
CA ASN A 70 26.29 -21.24 6.60
C ASN A 70 25.87 -19.91 5.95
N ARG A 71 24.70 -19.80 5.32
CA ARG A 71 24.18 -18.57 4.69
C ARG A 71 22.78 -18.22 5.19
N HIS A 72 22.63 -18.25 6.52
CA HIS A 72 21.43 -17.79 7.23
C HIS A 72 21.51 -16.30 7.54
N TYR A 73 20.46 -15.57 7.20
CA TYR A 73 20.38 -14.11 7.34
C TYR A 73 19.23 -13.69 8.26
N THR A 74 19.53 -12.75 9.16
CA THR A 74 18.57 -12.05 10.01
C THR A 74 18.59 -10.56 9.72
N LEU A 75 17.64 -9.80 10.28
CA LEU A 75 17.62 -8.34 10.18
C LEU A 75 18.69 -7.71 11.06
N PRO A 76 18.87 -6.37 11.07
CA PRO A 76 19.84 -5.72 11.96
C PRO A 76 19.32 -5.40 13.37
N SER A 77 18.03 -5.43 13.78
CA SER A 77 17.66 -5.31 15.23
C SER A 77 16.70 -6.39 15.82
N CYS A 78 16.80 -6.73 17.11
CA CYS A 78 16.15 -7.91 17.71
C CYS A 78 14.64 -7.88 17.49
N THR A 79 14.05 -6.68 17.56
CA THR A 79 12.64 -6.42 17.28
C THR A 79 12.24 -6.81 15.84
N PRO A 80 12.86 -6.26 14.77
CA PRO A 80 12.56 -6.68 13.40
C PRO A 80 12.79 -8.18 13.16
N THR A 81 13.85 -8.78 13.71
CA THR A 81 14.10 -10.24 13.53
C THR A 81 12.98 -11.06 14.14
N ARG A 82 12.55 -10.73 15.36
CA ARG A 82 11.44 -11.43 16.04
C ARG A 82 10.13 -11.23 15.27
N ALA A 83 9.83 -10.00 14.83
CA ALA A 83 8.65 -9.73 14.02
C ALA A 83 8.66 -10.55 12.71
N ALA A 84 9.80 -10.64 12.03
CA ALA A 84 9.97 -11.40 10.79
C ALA A 84 9.84 -12.91 11.00
N PHE A 85 10.50 -13.45 12.04
CA PHE A 85 10.40 -14.86 12.42
C PHE A 85 8.95 -15.26 12.73
N MET A 86 8.27 -14.44 13.53
CA MET A 86 6.91 -14.72 14.00
C MET A 86 5.87 -14.56 12.90
N SER A 87 6.04 -13.63 11.96
CA SER A 87 5.01 -13.33 10.94
C SER A 87 5.28 -13.92 9.56
N GLY A 88 6.51 -14.37 9.28
CA GLY A 88 6.95 -14.76 7.94
C GLY A 88 6.99 -13.60 6.94
N LYS A 89 6.86 -12.35 7.40
CA LYS A 89 6.84 -11.13 6.59
C LYS A 89 8.09 -10.29 6.86
N TYR A 90 8.56 -9.57 5.84
CA TYR A 90 9.58 -8.54 6.07
C TYR A 90 9.03 -7.44 6.99
N PRO A 91 9.79 -6.97 8.00
CA PRO A 91 9.33 -5.97 8.96
C PRO A 91 8.89 -4.65 8.34
N ILE A 92 9.42 -4.32 7.16
CA ILE A 92 8.99 -3.18 6.35
C ILE A 92 7.51 -3.22 5.99
N ARG A 93 6.84 -4.39 6.00
CA ARG A 93 5.39 -4.49 5.77
C ARG A 93 4.54 -4.11 6.98
N MET A 94 5.17 -3.94 8.14
CA MET A 94 4.50 -3.81 9.44
C MET A 94 4.95 -2.56 10.21
N GLY A 95 5.91 -1.78 9.70
CA GLY A 95 6.49 -0.64 10.42
C GLY A 95 7.42 -1.06 11.56
N MET A 96 8.02 -2.26 11.46
CA MET A 96 8.83 -2.91 12.50
C MET A 96 10.32 -3.00 12.13
N GLN A 97 10.77 -2.31 11.08
CA GLN A 97 12.13 -2.38 10.51
C GLN A 97 13.24 -1.67 11.31
N GLY A 98 12.88 -0.92 12.35
CA GLY A 98 13.79 -0.07 13.12
C GLY A 98 14.56 -0.74 14.26
N GLU A 99 15.26 0.10 15.03
CA GLU A 99 16.19 -0.31 16.11
C GLU A 99 15.53 -1.00 17.31
N GLY A 100 14.22 -0.86 17.52
CA GLY A 100 13.51 -1.45 18.63
C GLY A 100 12.27 -0.66 19.04
N ILE A 101 11.47 -1.24 19.93
CA ILE A 101 10.36 -0.55 20.59
C ILE A 101 10.83 -0.17 22.00
N VAL A 102 10.67 1.10 22.36
CA VAL A 102 11.07 1.59 23.69
C VAL A 102 9.97 1.26 24.70
N GLY A 103 10.34 0.94 25.94
CA GLY A 103 9.38 0.72 27.03
C GLY A 103 8.41 1.89 27.16
N GLY A 104 7.11 1.58 27.20
CA GLY A 104 6.02 2.55 27.27
C GLY A 104 5.63 3.21 25.95
N GLU A 105 6.27 2.86 24.83
CA GLU A 105 5.77 3.26 23.51
C GLU A 105 4.52 2.43 23.14
N PRO A 106 3.37 3.05 22.81
CA PRO A 106 2.12 2.33 22.54
C PRO A 106 2.09 1.73 21.12
N ARG A 107 3.09 0.91 20.79
CA ARG A 107 3.18 0.15 19.54
C ARG A 107 3.74 -1.25 19.76
N GLY A 108 3.41 -2.15 18.86
CA GLY A 108 3.85 -3.54 18.89
C GLY A 108 3.66 -4.20 17.52
N LEU A 109 3.78 -5.52 17.49
CA LEU A 109 3.35 -6.28 16.33
C LEU A 109 1.85 -5.99 16.06
N PRO A 110 1.46 -5.63 14.82
CA PRO A 110 0.06 -5.31 14.54
C PRO A 110 -0.86 -6.49 14.87
N LEU A 111 -1.95 -6.23 15.61
CA LEU A 111 -2.88 -7.28 16.07
C LEU A 111 -3.59 -8.04 14.92
N ASN A 112 -3.61 -7.48 13.72
CA ASN A 112 -4.15 -8.13 12.53
C ASN A 112 -3.12 -8.98 11.77
N VAL A 113 -1.89 -9.07 12.26
CA VAL A 113 -0.85 -9.94 11.71
C VAL A 113 -0.82 -11.22 12.52
N ARG A 114 -1.24 -12.30 11.89
CA ARG A 114 -1.19 -13.63 12.47
C ARG A 114 0.24 -14.14 12.58
N ILE A 115 0.59 -14.78 13.69
CA ILE A 115 1.94 -15.28 13.98
C ILE A 115 2.06 -16.81 14.01
N LEU A 116 3.29 -17.33 13.90
CA LEU A 116 3.64 -18.75 13.87
C LEU A 116 2.95 -19.58 14.98
N PRO A 117 2.95 -19.17 16.27
CA PRO A 117 2.21 -19.88 17.30
C PRO A 117 0.71 -20.02 16.97
N GLU A 118 0.08 -19.00 16.41
CA GLU A 118 -1.33 -19.05 16.04
C GLU A 118 -1.60 -20.04 14.91
N TYR A 119 -0.71 -20.14 13.92
CA TYR A 119 -0.80 -21.15 12.86
C TYR A 119 -0.56 -22.56 13.37
N LEU A 120 0.39 -22.76 14.29
CA LEU A 120 0.67 -24.08 14.86
C LEU A 120 -0.47 -24.54 15.79
N ARG A 121 -1.14 -23.63 16.50
CA ARG A 121 -2.33 -23.96 17.29
C ARG A 121 -3.45 -24.55 16.41
N ASP A 122 -3.64 -24.06 15.19
CA ASP A 122 -4.61 -24.64 14.24
C ASP A 122 -4.26 -26.08 13.85
N LEU A 123 -2.97 -26.44 13.87
CA LEU A 123 -2.49 -27.80 13.66
C LEU A 123 -2.51 -28.66 14.94
N GLY A 124 -3.05 -28.15 16.04
CA GLY A 124 -3.16 -28.86 17.31
C GLY A 124 -1.94 -28.76 18.23
N TYR A 125 -1.01 -27.84 17.98
CA TYR A 125 0.15 -27.64 18.84
C TYR A 125 -0.20 -26.93 20.16
N SER A 126 0.33 -27.44 21.26
CA SER A 126 0.52 -26.65 22.48
C SER A 126 1.67 -25.67 22.27
N THR A 127 1.40 -24.37 22.33
CA THR A 127 2.44 -23.33 22.13
C THR A 127 2.86 -22.70 23.46
N ARG A 128 4.17 -22.59 23.71
CA ARG A 128 4.77 -21.97 24.88
C ARG A 128 5.94 -21.08 24.48
N LEU A 129 6.09 -19.95 25.18
CA LEU A 129 7.20 -19.03 25.03
C LEU A 129 7.80 -18.81 26.42
N ILE A 130 9.11 -19.00 26.55
CA ILE A 130 9.92 -18.58 27.68
C ILE A 130 10.88 -17.54 27.13
N GLY A 131 10.90 -16.32 27.68
CA GLY A 131 11.70 -15.31 27.04
C GLY A 131 11.69 -13.90 27.59
N ASN A 132 12.56 -13.12 26.95
CA ASN A 132 12.93 -11.75 27.22
C ASN A 132 11.76 -10.73 27.19
N GLY A 133 11.82 -9.77 28.11
CA GLY A 133 11.00 -8.56 28.26
C GLY A 133 11.64 -7.62 29.28
N PHE A 134 11.15 -6.38 29.43
CA PHE A 134 11.64 -5.46 30.48
C PHE A 134 11.26 -5.93 31.90
N ASP A 135 10.35 -6.89 32.01
CA ASP A 135 9.93 -7.57 33.23
C ASP A 135 9.59 -9.05 33.00
N LEU A 136 9.60 -9.84 34.08
CA LEU A 136 9.28 -11.26 34.04
C LEU A 136 7.80 -11.49 34.35
N HIS A 137 7.09 -12.15 33.44
CA HIS A 137 5.72 -12.59 33.61
C HIS A 137 5.61 -14.11 33.51
N ARG A 138 4.67 -14.67 34.27
CA ARG A 138 4.20 -16.05 34.16
C ARG A 138 2.69 -15.99 33.90
N ASP A 139 2.25 -16.43 32.72
CA ASP A 139 0.84 -16.45 32.30
C ASP A 139 0.12 -15.10 32.52
N ASP A 140 0.69 -14.02 31.94
CA ASP A 140 0.22 -12.62 32.02
C ASP A 140 0.27 -11.98 33.41
N CYS A 141 0.88 -12.66 34.40
CA CYS A 141 1.04 -12.14 35.75
C CYS A 141 2.53 -11.89 36.06
N PRO A 142 2.90 -10.73 36.63
CA PRO A 142 4.27 -10.47 37.05
C PRO A 142 4.78 -11.53 38.04
N ALA A 143 5.96 -12.11 37.78
CA ALA A 143 6.56 -13.18 38.57
C ALA A 143 7.32 -12.63 39.80
N HIS A 144 6.60 -12.00 40.74
CA HIS A 144 7.18 -11.39 41.95
C HIS A 144 7.82 -12.38 42.94
N ASP A 145 7.51 -13.67 42.80
CA ASP A 145 8.01 -14.78 43.62
C ASP A 145 9.49 -15.10 43.34
N ILE A 146 10.05 -14.63 42.22
CA ILE A 146 11.40 -14.94 41.79
C ILE A 146 12.35 -13.77 42.11
N ARG A 147 13.41 -14.02 42.88
CA ARG A 147 14.44 -13.02 43.22
C ARG A 147 15.83 -13.65 43.25
N ASN A 148 16.86 -12.88 42.88
CA ASN A 148 18.28 -13.24 43.00
C ASN A 148 18.70 -14.55 42.30
N GLN A 149 18.09 -14.87 41.16
CA GLN A 149 18.44 -16.05 40.37
C GLN A 149 18.90 -15.62 38.97
N TYR A 150 19.82 -16.37 38.39
CA TYR A 150 20.34 -16.08 37.06
C TYR A 150 19.28 -16.41 35.99
N ALA A 151 18.95 -15.43 35.13
CA ALA A 151 17.83 -15.54 34.19
C ALA A 151 17.92 -16.75 33.25
N THR A 152 19.13 -17.09 32.79
CA THR A 152 19.35 -18.28 31.95
C THR A 152 18.99 -19.57 32.69
N ASP A 153 19.29 -19.66 33.99
CA ASP A 153 19.00 -20.83 34.81
C ASP A 153 17.49 -20.95 35.07
N LEU A 154 16.85 -19.83 35.39
CA LEU A 154 15.39 -19.73 35.52
C LEU A 154 14.67 -20.18 34.25
N PHE A 155 15.09 -19.68 33.09
CA PHE A 155 14.50 -20.07 31.81
C PHE A 155 14.72 -21.55 31.50
N THR A 156 15.87 -22.10 31.92
CA THR A 156 16.16 -23.54 31.81
C THR A 156 15.23 -24.36 32.68
N GLU A 157 15.06 -23.98 33.94
CA GLU A 157 14.20 -24.71 34.89
C GLU A 157 12.74 -24.66 34.48
N GLU A 158 12.28 -23.51 33.99
CA GLU A 158 10.92 -23.38 33.47
C GLU A 158 10.72 -24.21 32.19
N ALA A 159 11.72 -24.26 31.31
CA ALA A 159 11.68 -25.12 30.12
C ALA A 159 11.55 -26.60 30.51
N VAL A 160 12.41 -27.05 31.42
CA VAL A 160 12.38 -28.42 31.97
C VAL A 160 11.02 -28.71 32.59
N ARG A 161 10.49 -27.79 33.42
CA ARG A 161 9.16 -27.94 34.03
C ARG A 161 8.05 -28.06 33.00
N ILE A 162 8.05 -27.24 31.95
CA ILE A 162 7.07 -27.33 30.86
C ILE A 162 7.17 -28.69 30.16
N ILE A 163 8.39 -29.13 29.84
CA ILE A 163 8.64 -30.39 29.12
C ILE A 163 8.24 -31.59 29.98
N GLU A 164 8.59 -31.62 31.27
CA GLU A 164 8.29 -32.73 32.17
C GLU A 164 6.79 -32.96 32.35
N ASN A 165 6.02 -31.86 32.39
CA ASN A 165 4.57 -31.86 32.58
C ASN A 165 3.78 -31.95 31.26
N HIS A 166 4.45 -31.93 30.10
CA HIS A 166 3.79 -31.99 28.80
C HIS A 166 3.47 -33.44 28.41
N ASP A 167 2.28 -33.65 27.83
CA ASP A 167 1.89 -34.94 27.26
C ASP A 167 2.62 -35.14 25.92
N SER A 168 3.58 -36.08 25.91
CA SER A 168 4.40 -36.43 24.75
C SER A 168 3.61 -36.83 23.49
N THR A 169 2.33 -37.19 23.60
CA THR A 169 1.48 -37.52 22.44
C THR A 169 0.95 -36.28 21.71
N ASN A 170 0.93 -35.12 22.36
CA ASN A 170 0.48 -33.86 21.77
C ASN A 170 1.67 -33.06 21.23
N PRO A 171 1.61 -32.49 20.02
CA PRO A 171 2.71 -31.71 19.49
C PRO A 171 2.96 -30.44 20.32
N LEU A 172 4.23 -30.14 20.58
CA LEU A 172 4.68 -29.01 21.39
C LEU A 172 5.45 -28.05 20.51
N TYR A 173 5.12 -26.76 20.59
CA TYR A 173 5.97 -25.66 20.14
C TYR A 173 6.47 -24.91 21.37
N LEU A 174 7.77 -24.96 21.63
CA LEU A 174 8.41 -24.26 22.74
C LEU A 174 9.49 -23.34 22.21
N GLN A 175 9.34 -22.04 22.38
CA GLN A 175 10.39 -21.07 22.07
C GLN A 175 11.08 -20.57 23.35
N LEU A 176 12.41 -20.63 23.34
CA LEU A 176 13.32 -20.24 24.41
C LEU A 176 14.13 -19.04 23.93
N SER A 177 13.78 -17.85 24.40
CA SER A 177 14.47 -16.61 24.06
C SER A 177 15.49 -16.25 25.14
N HIS A 178 16.74 -16.67 24.99
CA HIS A 178 17.80 -16.43 25.97
C HIS A 178 18.35 -15.00 25.88
N LEU A 179 18.45 -14.36 27.04
CA LEU A 179 19.16 -13.10 27.30
C LEU A 179 20.65 -13.28 27.59
N GLY A 180 21.12 -14.52 27.63
CA GLY A 180 22.34 -14.90 28.32
C GLY A 180 23.62 -14.22 27.83
N VAL A 181 23.64 -13.60 26.64
CA VAL A 181 24.80 -12.87 26.08
C VAL A 181 24.48 -11.42 25.67
N HIS A 182 23.42 -10.84 26.23
CA HIS A 182 23.02 -9.44 26.03
C HIS A 182 23.73 -8.49 27.03
N ALA A 183 23.82 -7.19 26.70
CA ALA A 183 24.37 -6.17 27.61
C ALA A 183 23.31 -5.66 28.62
N PRO A 184 23.65 -5.38 29.89
CA PRO A 184 24.97 -5.47 30.52
C PRO A 184 25.48 -6.91 30.71
N ILE A 185 26.80 -7.12 30.65
CA ILE A 185 27.44 -8.43 30.80
C ILE A 185 27.42 -8.84 32.28
N GLU A 186 26.47 -9.68 32.65
CA GLU A 186 26.20 -10.12 34.03
C GLU A 186 26.45 -11.62 34.20
N ALA A 187 27.71 -12.04 34.10
CA ALA A 187 28.06 -13.44 34.34
C ALA A 187 27.83 -13.81 35.83
N PRO A 188 27.33 -15.03 36.14
CA PRO A 188 27.14 -15.48 37.52
C PRO A 188 28.47 -15.46 38.28
N LEU A 189 28.53 -14.67 39.37
CA LEU A 189 29.78 -14.24 40.03
C LEU A 189 30.41 -15.30 40.94
N ASP A 190 29.71 -16.41 41.19
CA ASP A 190 29.99 -17.44 42.18
C ASP A 190 30.64 -18.70 41.57
N ASN A 191 31.34 -18.56 40.44
CA ASN A 191 31.70 -19.71 39.62
C ASN A 191 33.23 -20.00 39.48
N PRO A 192 33.73 -21.20 39.88
CA PRO A 192 35.09 -21.66 39.56
C PRO A 192 35.39 -21.74 38.04
N TYR A 193 34.38 -21.66 37.16
CA TYR A 193 34.56 -21.69 35.71
C TYR A 193 35.23 -20.46 35.08
N MET A 194 35.43 -19.35 35.81
CA MET A 194 36.23 -18.23 35.27
C MET A 194 37.68 -18.64 34.95
N GLU A 195 38.21 -19.66 35.64
CA GLU A 195 39.53 -20.23 35.36
C GLU A 195 39.59 -20.98 34.02
N ASN A 196 38.47 -21.57 33.58
CA ASN A 196 38.39 -22.31 32.30
C ASN A 196 38.59 -21.41 31.08
N PHE A 197 38.41 -20.09 31.24
CA PHE A 197 38.62 -19.09 30.19
C PHE A 197 39.87 -18.24 30.43
N ALA A 198 40.79 -18.65 31.31
CA ALA A 198 42.00 -17.90 31.62
C ALA A 198 42.90 -17.63 30.39
N HIS A 199 42.79 -18.45 29.32
CA HIS A 199 43.48 -18.23 28.03
C HIS A 199 42.96 -17.00 27.28
N ILE A 200 41.74 -16.53 27.56
CA ILE A 200 41.18 -15.30 26.97
C ILE A 200 41.69 -14.10 27.78
N ARG A 201 42.53 -13.28 27.15
CA ARG A 201 43.19 -12.14 27.84
C ARG A 201 42.21 -11.04 28.26
N ASP A 202 41.21 -10.75 27.43
CA ASP A 202 40.23 -9.69 27.70
C ASP A 202 39.23 -10.11 28.81
N PRO A 203 39.14 -9.38 29.93
CA PRO A 203 38.24 -9.71 31.04
C PRO A 203 36.74 -9.67 30.70
N ASN A 204 36.31 -8.77 29.82
CA ASN A 204 34.91 -8.68 29.40
C ASN A 204 34.57 -9.82 28.42
N ARG A 205 35.49 -10.17 27.53
CA ARG A 205 35.36 -11.35 26.66
C ARG A 205 35.33 -12.65 27.46
N ARG A 206 36.08 -12.74 28.58
CA ARG A 206 35.97 -13.88 29.51
C ARG A 206 34.60 -14.00 30.15
N LYS A 207 34.04 -12.89 30.65
CA LYS A 207 32.68 -12.88 31.21
C LYS A 207 31.64 -13.25 30.16
N TYR A 208 31.78 -12.72 28.94
CA TYR A 208 30.95 -13.09 27.78
C TYR A 208 31.08 -14.58 27.44
N ALA A 209 32.29 -15.14 27.45
CA ALA A 209 32.52 -16.57 27.19
C ALA A 209 31.84 -17.46 28.25
N LEU A 210 31.87 -17.06 29.52
CA LEU A 210 31.16 -17.76 30.60
C LEU A 210 29.62 -17.70 30.41
N MET A 211 29.12 -16.57 29.95
CA MET A 211 27.73 -16.38 29.56
C MET A 211 27.32 -17.31 28.40
N VAL A 212 28.13 -17.40 27.34
CA VAL A 212 27.93 -18.35 26.22
C VAL A 212 27.96 -19.80 26.70
N SER A 213 28.93 -20.18 27.55
CA SER A 213 29.02 -21.57 28.05
C SER A 213 27.83 -21.94 28.92
N ARG A 214 27.24 -20.99 29.64
CA ARG A 214 26.04 -21.26 30.44
C ARG A 214 24.80 -21.47 29.56
N ILE A 215 24.72 -20.80 28.41
CA ILE A 215 23.72 -21.10 27.38
C ILE A 215 23.93 -22.50 26.81
N ASP A 216 25.18 -22.90 26.54
CA ASP A 216 25.50 -24.25 26.07
C ASP A 216 25.07 -25.34 27.08
N GLU A 217 25.34 -25.14 28.37
CA GLU A 217 24.87 -26.04 29.44
C GLU A 217 23.34 -26.06 29.57
N SER A 218 22.70 -24.89 29.49
CA SER A 218 21.23 -24.74 29.51
C SER A 218 20.59 -25.56 28.39
N LEU A 219 21.10 -25.40 27.16
CA LEU A 219 20.69 -26.19 26.00
C LEU A 219 20.94 -27.68 26.24
N GLY A 220 22.11 -28.05 26.79
CA GLY A 220 22.42 -29.44 27.13
C GLY A 220 21.40 -30.07 28.09
N ARG A 221 20.98 -29.35 29.13
CA ARG A 221 19.96 -29.79 30.09
C ARG A 221 18.57 -29.92 29.45
N ILE A 222 18.17 -28.93 28.66
CA ILE A 222 16.88 -28.95 27.96
C ILE A 222 16.84 -30.11 26.96
N VAL A 223 17.92 -30.29 26.20
CA VAL A 223 18.03 -31.37 25.22
C VAL A 223 18.04 -32.75 25.88
N ALA A 224 18.73 -32.91 27.02
CA ALA A 224 18.68 -34.14 27.81
C ALA A 224 17.25 -34.48 28.25
N THR A 225 16.55 -33.49 28.81
CA THR A 225 15.18 -33.64 29.31
C THR A 225 14.21 -34.00 28.17
N LEU A 226 14.38 -33.36 27.01
CA LEU A 226 13.64 -33.72 25.80
C LEU A 226 14.01 -35.12 25.31
N GLY A 227 15.27 -35.56 25.41
CA GLY A 227 15.70 -36.92 25.11
C GLY A 227 15.04 -37.96 26.01
N ASP A 228 15.02 -37.72 27.32
CA ASP A 228 14.36 -38.56 28.33
C ASP A 228 12.84 -38.65 28.13
N LYS A 229 12.26 -37.63 27.48
CA LYS A 229 10.83 -37.54 27.12
C LYS A 229 10.55 -37.85 25.64
N ASN A 230 11.57 -38.14 24.83
CA ASN A 230 11.50 -38.46 23.39
C ASN A 230 11.07 -37.31 22.44
N MET A 231 11.51 -36.05 22.65
CA MET A 231 10.89 -34.82 22.11
C MET A 231 11.80 -33.78 21.36
N LEU A 232 12.91 -34.13 20.68
CA LEU A 232 13.93 -33.16 20.20
C LEU A 232 13.84 -32.64 18.71
N LYS A 233 13.86 -31.29 18.47
CA LYS A 233 14.21 -30.57 17.19
C LYS A 233 14.25 -28.99 17.26
N ASP A 234 15.29 -28.27 16.74
CA ASP A 234 15.89 -26.92 17.15
C ASP A 234 15.70 -25.55 16.34
N SER A 235 16.36 -24.40 16.76
CA SER A 235 16.69 -23.06 16.08
C SER A 235 17.79 -22.13 16.78
N ILE A 236 18.28 -20.92 16.24
CA ILE A 236 19.02 -19.65 16.84
C ILE A 236 19.46 -18.41 15.83
N ILE A 237 20.18 -17.25 16.21
CA ILE A 237 20.34 -15.73 15.82
C ILE A 237 21.81 -15.02 15.67
N THR A 238 22.11 -13.77 15.07
CA THR A 238 22.49 -12.31 15.57
C THR A 238 22.62 -11.05 14.58
N LYS A 239 23.06 -9.79 15.00
CA LYS A 239 22.44 -8.39 14.90
C LYS A 239 23.31 -7.06 14.68
N TYR A 240 22.75 -6.01 14.01
CA TYR A 240 22.95 -4.49 13.95
C TYR A 240 23.51 -3.76 12.72
N THR A 241 24.41 -4.36 11.97
CA THR A 241 24.93 -3.76 10.74
C THR A 241 24.41 -4.55 9.55
N LEU A 242 24.23 -3.92 8.38
CA LEU A 242 23.87 -4.67 7.17
C LEU A 242 25.04 -5.49 6.60
N TYR A 243 26.25 -5.30 7.14
CA TYR A 243 27.42 -6.13 6.88
C TYR A 243 27.25 -7.53 7.49
N GLU A 244 27.97 -8.53 6.97
CA GLU A 244 27.86 -9.94 7.34
C GLU A 244 27.90 -10.13 8.86
N GLY A 245 28.75 -9.38 9.59
CA GLY A 245 28.84 -9.45 11.04
C GLY A 245 27.57 -9.04 11.81
N GLY A 246 26.60 -8.37 11.18
CA GLY A 246 25.36 -7.92 11.82
C GLY A 246 24.07 -8.48 11.21
N VAL A 247 24.14 -9.18 10.07
CA VAL A 247 22.99 -9.85 9.45
C VAL A 247 23.19 -11.33 9.17
N ARG A 248 24.43 -11.86 9.12
CA ARG A 248 24.66 -13.30 8.97
C ARG A 248 24.59 -13.95 10.35
N GLY A 249 23.51 -14.70 10.60
CA GLY A 249 23.18 -15.23 11.92
C GLY A 249 23.60 -16.68 12.11
N VAL A 250 23.99 -17.05 13.33
CA VAL A 250 24.30 -18.44 13.67
C VAL A 250 23.02 -19.27 13.63
N ALA A 251 22.99 -20.32 12.81
CA ALA A 251 21.85 -21.23 12.80
C ALA A 251 22.27 -22.67 12.47
N ALA A 252 21.69 -23.61 13.22
CA ALA A 252 21.77 -25.03 12.97
C ALA A 252 20.39 -25.66 13.23
N ILE A 253 20.14 -26.81 12.61
CA ILE A 253 18.94 -27.60 12.83
C ILE A 253 19.31 -29.08 12.90
N TRP A 254 18.93 -29.76 13.98
CA TRP A 254 19.04 -31.21 14.09
C TRP A 254 17.67 -31.87 14.07
N SER A 255 17.58 -33.15 13.67
CA SER A 255 16.40 -33.99 13.87
C SER A 255 16.55 -35.43 13.43
N PRO A 256 15.76 -36.35 14.03
CA PRO A 256 15.58 -37.68 13.45
C PRO A 256 14.89 -37.67 12.07
N ARG A 257 14.08 -36.65 11.73
CA ARG A 257 13.30 -36.60 10.47
C ARG A 257 14.05 -36.06 9.26
N LEU A 258 15.34 -35.73 9.39
CA LEU A 258 16.15 -35.25 8.27
C LEU A 258 16.79 -36.46 7.56
N HIS A 259 16.54 -36.63 6.26
CA HIS A 259 17.19 -37.68 5.48
C HIS A 259 18.66 -37.39 5.15
N ALA A 260 19.05 -36.11 5.13
CA ALA A 260 20.41 -35.65 4.83
C ALA A 260 20.99 -34.81 5.99
N MET A 261 21.57 -35.49 6.99
CA MET A 261 22.22 -34.92 8.17
C MET A 261 23.75 -34.79 8.01
N ALA A 262 24.43 -34.26 9.03
CA ALA A 262 25.87 -34.07 9.13
C ALA A 262 26.45 -33.32 7.91
N ARG A 263 25.92 -32.12 7.64
CA ARG A 263 26.36 -31.32 6.47
C ARG A 263 26.28 -29.82 6.71
N VAL A 264 27.03 -29.08 5.88
CA VAL A 264 26.98 -27.62 5.80
C VAL A 264 26.11 -27.20 4.61
N ALA A 265 25.07 -26.41 4.86
CA ALA A 265 24.20 -25.85 3.83
C ALA A 265 24.60 -24.41 3.50
N ASN A 266 25.06 -24.19 2.26
CA ASN A 266 25.49 -22.87 1.75
C ASN A 266 24.39 -22.16 0.94
N ASN A 267 23.12 -22.44 1.24
CA ASN A 267 21.98 -21.88 0.52
C ASN A 267 21.44 -20.65 1.24
N LEU A 268 20.96 -19.67 0.48
CA LEU A 268 20.36 -18.45 1.05
C LEU A 268 19.10 -18.81 1.83
N MET A 269 19.08 -18.47 3.11
CA MET A 269 17.89 -18.58 3.96
C MET A 269 17.75 -17.30 4.78
N HIS A 270 16.56 -16.73 4.82
CA HIS A 270 16.24 -15.55 5.60
C HIS A 270 15.39 -15.93 6.83
N VAL A 271 15.43 -15.13 7.89
CA VAL A 271 14.64 -15.39 9.12
C VAL A 271 13.12 -15.46 8.88
N THR A 272 12.61 -14.82 7.83
CA THR A 272 11.20 -14.94 7.39
C THR A 272 10.84 -16.36 6.92
N ASP A 273 11.82 -17.15 6.50
CA ASP A 273 11.62 -18.49 5.92
C ASP A 273 11.29 -19.54 6.98
N TRP A 274 11.57 -19.25 8.26
CA TRP A 274 11.29 -20.19 9.35
C TRP A 274 9.80 -20.46 9.52
N LEU A 275 8.92 -19.46 9.40
CA LEU A 275 7.48 -19.67 9.55
C LEU A 275 6.95 -20.71 8.54
N PRO A 276 7.09 -20.51 7.21
CA PRO A 276 6.62 -21.51 6.24
C PRO A 276 7.36 -22.84 6.34
N THR A 277 8.66 -22.83 6.66
CA THR A 277 9.47 -24.05 6.81
C THR A 277 9.00 -24.91 7.98
N LEU A 278 8.77 -24.30 9.14
CA LEU A 278 8.30 -24.99 10.34
C LEU A 278 6.84 -25.43 10.19
N TYR A 279 6.01 -24.62 9.54
CA TYR A 279 4.61 -24.97 9.26
C TYR A 279 4.51 -26.19 8.31
N SER A 280 5.32 -26.22 7.26
CA SER A 280 5.47 -27.35 6.33
C SER A 280 5.99 -28.61 7.04
N ALA A 281 7.01 -28.46 7.90
CA ALA A 281 7.55 -29.54 8.73
C ALA A 281 6.53 -30.12 9.72
N ALA A 282 5.60 -29.28 10.20
CA ALA A 282 4.49 -29.66 11.09
C ALA A 282 3.35 -30.38 10.35
N GLY A 283 3.40 -30.47 9.01
CA GLY A 283 2.35 -31.05 8.17
C GLY A 283 1.29 -30.05 7.69
N GLY A 284 1.51 -28.74 7.91
CA GLY A 284 0.65 -27.67 7.40
C GLY A 284 0.86 -27.42 5.91
N ASN A 285 -0.18 -26.94 5.22
CA ASN A 285 -0.08 -26.55 3.82
C ASN A 285 0.30 -25.08 3.70
N VAL A 286 1.48 -24.76 3.16
CA VAL A 286 1.99 -23.39 3.07
C VAL A 286 1.06 -22.40 2.35
N VAL A 287 0.09 -22.88 1.56
CA VAL A 287 -1.00 -22.05 0.98
C VAL A 287 -1.85 -21.37 2.05
N ASP A 288 -2.04 -22.01 3.21
CA ASP A 288 -2.86 -21.53 4.33
C ASP A 288 -2.27 -20.30 5.02
N LEU A 289 -0.99 -20.01 4.77
CA LEU A 289 -0.25 -18.88 5.35
C LEU A 289 -0.57 -17.55 4.65
N GLY A 290 -1.22 -17.60 3.48
CA GLY A 290 -1.56 -16.41 2.69
C GLY A 290 -0.35 -15.64 2.18
N GLY A 291 -0.46 -14.32 2.09
CA GLY A 291 0.59 -13.45 1.54
C GLY A 291 1.77 -13.21 2.49
N ILE A 292 2.63 -14.20 2.68
CA ILE A 292 3.91 -14.09 3.42
C ILE A 292 5.10 -13.89 2.46
N ASP A 293 6.23 -13.40 2.97
CA ASP A 293 7.48 -13.22 2.20
C ASP A 293 8.45 -14.41 2.34
N GLY A 294 8.26 -15.21 3.39
CA GLY A 294 9.03 -16.41 3.66
C GLY A 294 8.84 -17.49 2.58
N VAL A 295 9.90 -18.26 2.34
CA VAL A 295 9.92 -19.41 1.43
C VAL A 295 10.06 -20.69 2.24
N ASP A 296 9.38 -21.76 1.83
CA ASP A 296 9.50 -23.06 2.50
C ASP A 296 10.80 -23.78 2.11
N HIS A 297 11.69 -23.95 3.09
CA HIS A 297 12.96 -24.67 2.94
C HIS A 297 12.88 -26.14 3.39
N TRP A 298 11.76 -26.62 3.93
CA TRP A 298 11.68 -27.96 4.49
C TRP A 298 12.01 -29.08 3.48
N PRO A 299 11.50 -29.07 2.23
CA PRO A 299 11.88 -30.07 1.23
C PRO A 299 13.38 -30.06 0.91
N HIS A 300 14.00 -28.88 0.93
CA HIS A 300 15.42 -28.67 0.69
C HIS A 300 16.29 -29.16 1.86
N LEU A 301 15.93 -28.79 3.09
CA LEU A 301 16.64 -29.21 4.30
C LEU A 301 16.56 -30.73 4.50
N ASN A 302 15.38 -31.31 4.29
CA ASN A 302 15.15 -32.74 4.47
C ASN A 302 15.89 -33.60 3.43
N ARG A 303 15.73 -33.30 2.12
CA ARG A 303 16.17 -34.19 1.03
C ARG A 303 17.39 -33.69 0.23
N GLY A 304 17.95 -32.53 0.56
CA GLY A 304 19.10 -31.97 -0.15
C GLY A 304 18.83 -31.55 -1.61
N ARG A 305 17.61 -31.10 -1.91
CA ARG A 305 17.19 -30.62 -3.25
C ARG A 305 17.80 -29.25 -3.62
N ASP A 306 17.49 -28.72 -4.80
CA ASP A 306 17.91 -27.36 -5.20
C ASP A 306 17.42 -26.28 -4.21
N PRO A 307 18.18 -25.19 -4.02
CA PRO A 307 17.80 -24.12 -3.11
C PRO A 307 16.57 -23.35 -3.64
N PRO A 308 15.54 -23.13 -2.81
CA PRO A 308 14.31 -22.47 -3.25
C PRO A 308 14.45 -20.94 -3.32
N ARG A 309 15.53 -20.37 -2.78
CA ARG A 309 15.75 -18.93 -2.66
C ARG A 309 17.07 -18.51 -3.33
N HIS A 310 16.98 -17.49 -4.16
CA HIS A 310 18.14 -16.86 -4.81
C HIS A 310 18.26 -15.36 -4.51
N GLU A 311 17.26 -14.77 -3.84
CA GLU A 311 17.28 -13.37 -3.42
C GLU A 311 16.61 -13.20 -2.05
N LEU A 312 17.07 -12.21 -1.28
CA LEU A 312 16.42 -11.79 -0.04
C LEU A 312 16.71 -10.31 0.25
N LEU A 313 15.75 -9.66 0.90
CA LEU A 313 15.94 -8.35 1.51
C LEU A 313 16.59 -8.52 2.88
N LEU A 314 17.59 -7.68 3.21
CA LEU A 314 18.17 -7.62 4.55
C LEU A 314 17.41 -6.63 5.42
N ASN A 315 17.29 -5.38 4.96
CA ASN A 315 16.44 -4.36 5.56
C ASN A 315 16.24 -3.19 4.58
N ILE A 316 15.18 -2.41 4.77
CA ILE A 316 15.07 -1.02 4.29
C ILE A 316 14.60 -0.23 5.50
N ASP A 317 15.45 0.63 6.03
CA ASP A 317 15.15 1.47 7.18
C ASP A 317 15.20 2.93 6.74
N GLU A 318 14.03 3.55 6.70
CA GLU A 318 13.86 4.93 6.29
C GLU A 318 14.39 5.96 7.30
N GLU A 319 14.63 5.53 8.55
CA GLU A 319 15.07 6.39 9.65
C GLU A 319 16.60 6.44 9.72
N SER A 320 17.26 5.28 9.71
CA SER A 320 18.71 5.20 9.58
C SER A 320 19.19 5.47 8.16
N LYS A 321 18.28 5.47 7.17
CA LYS A 321 18.57 5.56 5.73
C LYS A 321 19.52 4.47 5.28
N THR A 322 19.32 3.25 5.76
CA THR A 322 20.10 2.07 5.38
C THR A 322 19.23 1.09 4.61
N GLU A 323 19.77 0.51 3.55
CA GLU A 323 19.09 -0.54 2.80
C GLU A 323 20.08 -1.60 2.33
N GLY A 324 19.62 -2.85 2.25
CA GLY A 324 20.47 -3.96 1.87
C GLY A 324 19.69 -5.13 1.29
N VAL A 325 20.30 -5.77 0.29
CA VAL A 325 19.71 -6.88 -0.46
C VAL A 325 20.79 -7.84 -0.91
N ILE A 326 20.46 -9.13 -0.98
CA ILE A 326 21.33 -10.18 -1.51
C ILE A 326 20.63 -10.84 -2.69
N LYS A 327 21.37 -11.04 -3.79
CA LYS A 327 20.98 -11.89 -4.92
C LYS A 327 22.14 -12.80 -5.30
N ARG A 328 21.92 -14.11 -5.21
CA ARG A 328 22.91 -15.18 -5.42
C ARG A 328 24.15 -14.97 -4.56
N ASN A 329 25.23 -14.42 -5.12
CA ASN A 329 26.51 -14.22 -4.44
C ASN A 329 26.82 -12.74 -4.21
N TYR A 330 25.95 -11.85 -4.70
CA TYR A 330 26.15 -10.42 -4.63
C TYR A 330 25.27 -9.82 -3.55
N LYS A 331 25.87 -8.92 -2.78
CA LYS A 331 25.22 -8.17 -1.72
C LYS A 331 25.41 -6.70 -1.97
N LEU A 332 24.30 -5.96 -2.06
CA LEU A 332 24.30 -4.50 -2.16
C LEU A 332 23.91 -3.94 -0.80
N VAL A 333 24.67 -2.97 -0.32
CA VAL A 333 24.41 -2.21 0.90
C VAL A 333 24.50 -0.73 0.56
N ARG A 334 23.54 0.06 1.03
CA ARG A 334 23.54 1.52 0.92
C ARG A 334 23.24 2.16 2.27
N GLY A 335 23.82 3.34 2.45
CA GLY A 335 23.74 4.08 3.70
C GLY A 335 24.61 3.47 4.80
N THR A 336 24.62 4.13 5.95
CA THR A 336 25.44 3.73 7.08
C THR A 336 24.75 4.02 8.40
N TYR A 337 24.97 3.15 9.39
CA TYR A 337 24.39 3.29 10.72
C TYR A 337 25.34 4.04 11.66
N LYS A 338 24.81 5.00 12.44
CA LYS A 338 25.59 5.93 13.30
C LYS A 338 26.87 6.49 12.64
N ARG A 339 26.76 6.98 11.40
CA ARG A 339 27.88 7.55 10.61
C ARG A 339 29.07 6.59 10.43
N GLY A 340 28.80 5.30 10.20
CA GLY A 340 29.84 4.32 9.92
C GLY A 340 30.50 3.72 11.15
N TYR A 341 29.97 4.01 12.35
CA TYR A 341 30.58 3.53 13.59
C TYR A 341 30.69 2.01 13.60
N TYR A 342 29.69 1.29 13.06
CA TYR A 342 29.57 -0.17 13.04
C TYR A 342 29.93 -0.84 11.71
N ASP A 343 30.49 -0.08 10.76
CA ASP A 343 30.76 -0.57 9.40
C ASP A 343 32.19 -1.14 9.27
N GLN A 344 32.95 -1.14 10.37
CA GLN A 344 34.33 -1.59 10.39
C GLN A 344 34.41 -3.11 10.56
N TYR A 345 35.46 -3.72 10.00
CA TYR A 345 35.82 -5.08 10.37
C TYR A 345 36.55 -5.07 11.72
N TYR A 346 35.89 -5.58 12.75
CA TYR A 346 36.40 -5.59 14.12
C TYR A 346 37.41 -6.71 14.42
N GLY A 347 37.93 -7.36 13.38
CA GLY A 347 38.91 -8.43 13.52
C GLY A 347 38.28 -9.79 13.81
N GLU A 348 39.13 -10.80 13.84
CA GLU A 348 38.77 -12.12 14.34
C GLU A 348 38.83 -12.06 15.86
N SER A 349 37.73 -11.69 16.52
CA SER A 349 37.68 -11.51 17.97
C SER A 349 38.27 -12.71 18.70
N GLY A 350 39.53 -12.54 19.15
CA GLY A 350 40.32 -13.47 19.95
C GLY A 350 40.98 -14.67 19.26
N LYS A 351 41.08 -14.72 17.92
CA LYS A 351 42.00 -15.67 17.26
C LYS A 351 43.46 -15.23 17.53
N ASN A 352 43.94 -15.50 18.74
CA ASN A 352 45.33 -15.27 19.11
C ASN A 352 46.19 -16.41 18.56
N HIS A 353 47.48 -16.14 18.31
CA HIS A 353 48.50 -17.16 18.00
C HIS A 353 48.63 -18.27 19.07
N ASP A 354 48.06 -18.07 20.25
CA ASP A 354 48.05 -19.01 21.39
C ASP A 354 46.77 -19.89 21.42
N SER A 355 46.01 -19.98 20.33
CA SER A 355 44.73 -20.72 20.30
C SER A 355 44.93 -22.21 20.62
N VAL A 356 44.22 -22.71 21.63
CA VAL A 356 44.18 -24.14 21.99
C VAL A 356 43.54 -24.92 20.84
N ALA A 357 44.06 -26.13 20.55
CA ALA A 357 43.45 -27.01 19.57
C ALA A 357 42.02 -27.38 19.99
N TYR A 358 41.07 -27.34 19.05
CA TYR A 358 39.69 -27.66 19.35
C TYR A 358 39.53 -29.15 19.71
N ASN A 359 38.92 -29.44 20.87
CA ASN A 359 38.80 -30.80 21.39
C ASN A 359 37.45 -31.42 21.01
N PHE A 360 37.40 -32.10 19.87
CA PHE A 360 36.21 -32.82 19.39
C PHE A 360 35.72 -33.93 20.34
N THR A 361 36.57 -34.40 21.27
CA THR A 361 36.16 -35.39 22.28
C THR A 361 35.09 -34.84 23.21
N LEU A 362 35.15 -33.55 23.56
CA LEU A 362 34.16 -32.90 24.43
C LEU A 362 32.76 -32.89 23.79
N VAL A 363 32.70 -32.73 22.47
CA VAL A 363 31.45 -32.83 21.70
C VAL A 363 30.94 -34.26 21.71
N HIS A 364 31.82 -35.24 21.45
CA HIS A 364 31.44 -36.64 21.39
C HIS A 364 30.93 -37.17 22.74
N THR A 365 31.45 -36.66 23.86
CA THR A 365 31.03 -37.03 25.22
C THR A 365 29.99 -36.08 25.82
N SER A 366 29.44 -35.14 25.05
CA SER A 366 28.47 -34.16 25.55
C SER A 366 27.13 -34.82 25.90
N VAL A 367 26.33 -34.11 26.72
CA VAL A 367 25.00 -34.57 27.12
C VAL A 367 24.07 -34.65 25.91
N VAL A 368 24.16 -33.67 25.00
CA VAL A 368 23.43 -33.69 23.72
C VAL A 368 23.81 -34.91 22.88
N SER A 369 25.11 -35.19 22.71
CA SER A 369 25.55 -36.34 21.93
C SER A 369 25.05 -37.66 22.52
N SER A 370 25.05 -37.76 23.85
CA SER A 370 24.51 -38.92 24.57
C SER A 370 23.01 -39.09 24.34
N ALA A 371 22.24 -38.00 24.40
CA ALA A 371 20.80 -38.00 24.15
C ALA A 371 20.46 -38.38 22.69
N ILE A 372 21.18 -37.82 21.71
CA ILE A 372 21.02 -38.17 20.30
C ILE A 372 21.36 -39.64 20.06
N HIS A 373 22.48 -40.13 20.64
CA HIS A 373 22.90 -41.52 20.49
C HIS A 373 21.88 -42.50 21.07
N ALA A 374 21.37 -42.21 22.27
CA ALA A 374 20.33 -42.99 22.93
C ALA A 374 19.05 -43.07 22.08
N HIS A 375 18.69 -42.00 21.38
CA HIS A 375 17.50 -41.94 20.52
C HIS A 375 17.69 -42.63 19.16
N LEU A 376 18.81 -42.41 18.46
CA LEU A 376 19.01 -42.89 17.08
C LEU A 376 19.50 -44.33 16.98
N GLY A 377 20.14 -44.88 18.02
CA GLY A 377 20.67 -46.26 18.02
C GLY A 377 21.79 -46.53 17.00
N HIS A 378 22.37 -45.48 16.39
CA HIS A 378 23.42 -45.55 15.38
C HIS A 378 24.62 -44.66 15.75
N PRO A 379 25.80 -44.84 15.10
CA PRO A 379 27.01 -44.08 15.43
C PRO A 379 26.80 -42.59 15.16
N MET A 380 27.16 -41.79 16.14
CA MET A 380 27.25 -40.34 16.02
C MET A 380 28.30 -39.93 14.98
N THR A 381 28.22 -38.68 14.52
CA THR A 381 29.23 -38.10 13.63
C THR A 381 30.61 -38.27 14.24
N GLN A 382 31.51 -38.94 13.53
CA GLN A 382 32.83 -39.27 14.07
C GLN A 382 33.72 -38.01 14.17
N PRO A 383 34.61 -37.91 15.18
CA PRO A 383 35.48 -36.75 15.34
C PRO A 383 36.26 -36.36 14.08
N THR A 384 36.69 -37.33 13.28
CA THR A 384 37.38 -37.10 11.99
C THR A 384 36.52 -36.39 10.96
N TYR A 385 35.22 -36.67 10.92
CA TYR A 385 34.29 -36.00 10.01
C TYR A 385 33.80 -34.66 10.58
N MET A 386 33.71 -34.52 11.91
CA MET A 386 33.46 -33.23 12.55
C MET A 386 34.53 -32.20 12.16
N THR A 387 35.79 -32.62 12.02
CA THR A 387 36.86 -31.74 11.50
C THR A 387 36.54 -31.21 10.10
N HIS A 388 36.08 -32.06 9.19
CA HIS A 388 35.68 -31.64 7.84
C HIS A 388 34.48 -30.69 7.84
N LEU A 389 33.49 -30.91 8.73
CA LEU A 389 32.36 -29.99 8.89
C LEU A 389 32.80 -28.64 9.45
N TRP A 390 33.68 -28.66 10.44
CA TRP A 390 34.28 -27.47 11.04
C TRP A 390 35.05 -26.64 10.01
N GLU A 391 35.91 -27.28 9.21
CA GLU A 391 36.65 -26.61 8.12
C GLU A 391 35.70 -25.98 7.09
N ASN A 392 34.66 -26.71 6.66
CA ASN A 392 33.69 -26.21 5.69
C ASN A 392 32.76 -25.10 6.22
N ALA A 393 32.47 -25.10 7.52
CA ALA A 393 31.66 -24.08 8.18
C ALA A 393 32.49 -22.86 8.62
N THR A 394 33.82 -22.92 8.52
CA THR A 394 34.73 -21.83 8.88
C THR A 394 34.77 -20.78 7.77
N VAL A 395 34.49 -19.52 8.12
CA VAL A 395 34.69 -18.38 7.23
C VAL A 395 36.13 -17.89 7.37
N VAL A 396 36.87 -17.88 6.27
CA VAL A 396 38.26 -17.42 6.21
C VAL A 396 38.32 -16.07 5.49
N CYS A 397 38.85 -15.04 6.15
CA CYS A 397 39.11 -13.73 5.55
C CYS A 397 40.57 -13.62 5.11
N GLU A 398 40.86 -13.22 3.86
CA GLU A 398 42.25 -12.96 3.43
C GLU A 398 42.89 -11.80 4.24
N HIS A 399 44.13 -11.97 4.71
CA HIS A 399 44.92 -10.91 5.36
C HIS A 399 45.41 -9.87 4.34
N LYS A 400 44.52 -9.02 3.85
CA LYS A 400 44.90 -7.78 3.13
C LYS A 400 44.98 -6.61 4.12
N SER A 401 46.04 -5.80 3.99
CA SER A 401 46.36 -4.67 4.88
C SER A 401 45.49 -3.42 4.68
N THR A 402 44.64 -3.38 3.66
CA THR A 402 43.80 -2.24 3.33
C THR A 402 42.32 -2.64 3.28
N PHE A 403 41.49 -1.95 4.05
CA PHE A 403 40.02 -2.09 4.07
C PHE A 403 39.41 -0.97 3.21
N SER A 404 38.54 -1.32 2.25
CA SER A 404 37.78 -0.30 1.52
C SER A 404 36.51 -0.01 2.31
N TYR A 405 36.50 1.05 3.10
CA TYR A 405 35.28 1.48 3.80
C TYR A 405 34.21 1.89 2.79
N CYS A 406 32.97 1.49 3.04
CA CYS A 406 31.83 2.05 2.32
C CYS A 406 31.55 3.48 2.82
N ASN A 407 32.37 4.43 2.38
CA ASN A 407 32.08 5.86 2.53
C ASN A 407 31.42 6.44 1.26
N GLU A 408 31.10 5.57 0.30
CA GLU A 408 30.33 5.88 -0.91
C GLU A 408 28.84 5.65 -0.65
N THR A 409 27.96 6.21 -1.49
CA THR A 409 26.50 6.03 -1.38
C THR A 409 26.06 4.57 -1.50
N GLU A 410 26.90 3.71 -2.10
CA GLU A 410 26.61 2.30 -2.36
C GLU A 410 27.86 1.40 -2.33
N CYS A 411 27.70 0.19 -1.81
CA CYS A 411 28.69 -0.86 -1.89
C CYS A 411 28.12 -2.19 -2.34
N LEU A 412 28.81 -2.79 -3.31
CA LEU A 412 28.52 -4.13 -3.80
C LEU A 412 29.66 -5.06 -3.41
N PHE A 413 29.32 -6.22 -2.83
CA PHE A 413 30.27 -7.26 -2.45
C PHE A 413 29.91 -8.58 -3.11
N ASN A 414 30.92 -9.38 -3.48
CA ASN A 414 30.72 -10.79 -3.82
C ASN A 414 31.04 -11.62 -2.58
N ILE A 415 30.02 -11.91 -1.78
CA ILE A 415 30.14 -12.54 -0.46
C ILE A 415 30.57 -14.01 -0.48
N LEU A 416 30.71 -14.64 -1.66
CA LEU A 416 31.38 -15.95 -1.75
C LEU A 416 32.91 -15.82 -1.82
N THR A 417 33.41 -14.87 -2.61
CA THR A 417 34.85 -14.66 -2.79
C THR A 417 35.43 -13.63 -1.82
N ASP A 418 34.58 -12.79 -1.25
CA ASP A 418 34.89 -11.76 -0.25
C ASP A 418 33.85 -11.83 0.88
N PRO A 419 33.83 -12.92 1.67
CA PRO A 419 32.85 -13.13 2.74
C PRO A 419 32.99 -12.15 3.91
N CYS A 420 34.03 -11.31 3.90
CA CYS A 420 34.32 -10.32 4.94
C CYS A 420 34.18 -8.89 4.42
N GLU A 421 33.59 -8.73 3.22
CA GLU A 421 33.15 -7.47 2.62
C GLU A 421 34.23 -6.39 2.60
N ARG A 422 35.44 -6.78 2.20
CA ARG A 422 36.63 -5.89 2.23
C ARG A 422 36.76 -5.05 0.97
N THR A 423 36.16 -5.47 -0.14
CA THR A 423 36.36 -4.89 -1.48
C THR A 423 35.03 -4.49 -2.11
N ASN A 424 34.76 -3.17 -2.20
CA ASN A 424 33.63 -2.66 -2.97
C ASN A 424 33.87 -2.84 -4.48
N ILE A 425 33.00 -3.61 -5.13
CA ILE A 425 33.06 -3.90 -6.57
C ILE A 425 31.93 -3.23 -7.38
N ALA A 426 31.19 -2.28 -6.80
CA ALA A 426 30.02 -1.63 -7.43
C ALA A 426 30.36 -1.03 -8.80
N LYS A 427 31.43 -0.22 -8.88
CA LYS A 427 31.91 0.42 -10.12
C LYS A 427 32.27 -0.58 -11.22
N ARG A 428 32.67 -1.81 -10.84
CA ARG A 428 33.06 -2.87 -11.79
C ARG A 428 31.85 -3.64 -12.33
N TYR A 429 30.74 -3.69 -11.58
CA TYR A 429 29.55 -4.47 -11.92
C TYR A 429 28.26 -3.64 -11.84
N PRO A 430 28.14 -2.52 -12.60
CA PRO A 430 26.98 -1.63 -12.51
C PRO A 430 25.66 -2.32 -12.88
N LYS A 431 25.68 -3.29 -13.80
CA LYS A 431 24.47 -4.08 -14.13
C LYS A 431 23.94 -4.87 -12.93
N VAL A 432 24.84 -5.41 -12.10
CA VAL A 432 24.46 -6.15 -10.89
C VAL A 432 23.89 -5.20 -9.84
N VAL A 433 24.43 -3.99 -9.73
CA VAL A 433 23.86 -2.93 -8.88
C VAL A 433 22.44 -2.61 -9.32
N SER A 434 22.20 -2.33 -10.61
CA SER A 434 20.86 -2.05 -11.13
C SER A 434 19.87 -3.20 -10.92
N GLU A 435 20.31 -4.46 -11.02
CA GLU A 435 19.47 -5.61 -10.69
C GLU A 435 19.05 -5.67 -9.22
N LEU A 436 19.99 -5.38 -8.31
CA LEU A 436 19.74 -5.34 -6.87
C LEU A 436 18.88 -4.12 -6.50
N ASP A 437 19.02 -3.00 -7.22
CA ASP A 437 18.20 -1.81 -7.07
C ASP A 437 16.74 -2.07 -7.37
N MET A 438 16.44 -2.75 -8.49
CA MET A 438 15.05 -3.12 -8.79
C MET A 438 14.42 -3.97 -7.69
N ILE A 439 15.21 -4.79 -6.98
CA ILE A 439 14.73 -5.57 -5.84
C ILE A 439 14.47 -4.66 -4.63
N LEU A 440 15.38 -3.73 -4.34
CA LEU A 440 15.19 -2.73 -3.28
C LEU A 440 13.95 -1.86 -3.54
N GLU A 441 13.74 -1.40 -4.78
CA GLU A 441 12.55 -0.62 -5.17
C GLU A 441 11.26 -1.43 -5.04
N LYS A 442 11.28 -2.69 -5.49
CA LYS A 442 10.16 -3.63 -5.33
C LYS A 442 9.75 -3.75 -3.86
N TYR A 443 10.69 -3.95 -2.95
CA TYR A 443 10.40 -4.03 -1.52
C TYR A 443 10.09 -2.65 -0.91
N GLY A 444 10.73 -1.58 -1.35
CA GLY A 444 10.45 -0.20 -0.93
C GLY A 444 9.02 0.24 -1.24
N SER A 445 8.43 -0.25 -2.34
CA SER A 445 7.05 0.06 -2.74
C SER A 445 5.97 -0.38 -1.73
N VAL A 446 6.28 -1.39 -0.90
CA VAL A 446 5.39 -1.95 0.13
C VAL A 446 5.78 -1.52 1.55
N LEU A 447 6.74 -0.58 1.70
CA LEU A 447 7.23 -0.12 2.99
C LEU A 447 6.14 0.66 3.74
N VAL A 448 5.78 0.12 4.90
CA VAL A 448 5.00 0.75 5.96
C VAL A 448 5.99 1.45 6.89
N ARG A 449 5.82 2.76 7.07
CA ARG A 449 6.76 3.55 7.88
C ARG A 449 6.69 3.18 9.36
N GLN A 450 7.84 3.32 10.00
CA GLN A 450 7.99 3.23 11.43
C GLN A 450 7.13 4.31 12.10
N PRO A 451 6.27 3.92 13.04
CA PRO A 451 5.58 4.85 13.92
C PRO A 451 6.57 5.51 14.87
N ARG A 452 6.34 6.78 15.18
CA ARG A 452 7.03 7.47 16.26
C ARG A 452 5.99 7.93 17.24
N LEU A 453 5.72 7.11 18.25
CA LEU A 453 4.79 7.47 19.31
C LEU A 453 5.58 7.96 20.53
N PRO A 454 5.11 9.01 21.22
CA PRO A 454 5.70 9.38 22.50
C PRO A 454 5.50 8.22 23.49
N ILE A 455 6.41 8.11 24.45
CA ILE A 455 6.23 7.22 25.61
C ILE A 455 4.96 7.67 26.34
N ASP A 456 4.06 6.73 26.60
CA ASP A 456 2.86 6.98 27.38
C ASP A 456 3.21 6.95 28.88
N GLU A 457 2.90 8.02 29.60
CA GLU A 457 3.10 8.09 31.05
C GLU A 457 2.25 7.07 31.82
N MET A 458 1.15 6.58 31.24
CA MET A 458 0.35 5.51 31.83
C MET A 458 1.08 4.16 31.83
N ALA A 459 2.10 4.01 30.98
CA ALA A 459 2.98 2.86 30.98
C ALA A 459 4.04 2.89 32.10
N ASP A 460 4.13 3.98 32.88
CA ASP A 460 5.07 4.10 33.99
C ASP A 460 4.85 2.94 34.98
N PRO A 461 5.87 2.09 35.23
CA PRO A 461 5.77 0.98 36.18
C PRO A 461 5.29 1.41 37.56
N LYS A 462 5.61 2.63 38.01
CA LYS A 462 5.14 3.16 39.31
C LYS A 462 3.62 3.23 39.40
N ARG A 463 2.93 3.30 38.27
CA ARG A 463 1.47 3.31 38.17
C ARG A 463 0.88 1.90 38.03
N ARG A 464 1.74 0.88 37.93
CA ARG A 464 1.41 -0.51 37.62
C ARG A 464 2.09 -1.47 38.60
N ASN A 465 2.02 -1.17 39.89
CA ASN A 465 2.62 -2.00 40.96
C ASN A 465 4.12 -2.29 40.74
N ASP A 466 4.86 -1.31 40.22
CA ASP A 466 6.27 -1.40 39.83
C ASP A 466 6.56 -2.47 38.75
N THR A 467 5.61 -2.70 37.82
CA THR A 467 5.73 -3.67 36.71
C THR A 467 5.43 -3.04 35.35
N TRP A 468 6.06 -3.55 34.29
CA TRP A 468 5.79 -3.15 32.90
C TRP A 468 4.61 -3.97 32.35
N ALA A 469 3.40 -3.65 32.80
CA ALA A 469 2.18 -4.34 32.37
C ALA A 469 1.45 -3.60 31.23
N PRO A 470 0.67 -4.31 30.38
CA PRO A 470 -0.25 -3.66 29.44
C PRO A 470 -1.11 -2.62 30.14
N TRP A 471 -1.11 -1.38 29.64
CA TRP A 471 -1.65 -0.24 30.41
C TRP A 471 -2.88 0.46 29.84
N LEU A 472 -3.44 -0.10 28.78
CA LEU A 472 -4.62 0.41 28.09
C LEU A 472 -5.77 -0.55 28.39
N ASP A 473 -6.69 -0.14 29.28
CA ASP A 473 -7.66 -1.04 29.96
C ASP A 473 -8.91 -1.43 29.13
N GLN A 474 -8.89 -1.21 27.82
CA GLN A 474 -9.89 -1.74 26.90
C GLN A 474 -9.15 -2.12 25.61
N GLY A 475 -9.66 -3.11 24.88
CA GLY A 475 -9.25 -3.32 23.50
C GLY A 475 -9.16 -1.97 22.76
N PRO A 476 -8.25 -1.89 21.79
CA PRO A 476 -7.24 -0.85 21.73
C PRO A 476 -7.77 0.55 22.09
N THR A 477 -7.39 1.08 23.25
CA THR A 477 -7.35 2.53 23.44
C THR A 477 -6.21 3.07 22.59
N ILE A 478 -6.51 3.47 21.36
CA ILE A 478 -5.51 3.82 20.35
C ILE A 478 -4.87 5.14 20.75
N TYR A 479 -3.65 5.08 21.29
CA TYR A 479 -2.68 6.13 21.01
C TYR A 479 -2.45 6.10 19.50
N PRO A 480 -2.61 7.23 18.79
CA PRO A 480 -2.73 7.25 17.34
C PRO A 480 -1.40 6.90 16.68
N TRP A 481 -1.17 5.60 16.49
CA TRP A 481 -0.38 5.13 15.36
C TRP A 481 -1.03 5.71 14.11
N PRO A 482 -0.27 6.38 13.22
CA PRO A 482 -0.81 7.05 12.04
C PRO A 482 -1.28 6.06 10.98
N GLY A 483 -2.28 5.23 11.30
CA GLY A 483 -2.70 4.12 10.45
C GLY A 483 -3.98 3.40 10.85
N ASN A 484 -4.40 3.32 12.12
CA ASN A 484 -5.63 2.58 12.47
C ASN A 484 -6.26 3.15 13.75
N ASN A 485 -7.29 3.99 13.59
CA ASN A 485 -8.33 4.21 14.61
C ASN A 485 -9.50 3.28 14.27
N ALA A 486 -9.73 2.26 15.10
CA ALA A 486 -10.94 1.46 15.14
C ALA A 486 -11.67 1.63 16.50
N ALA A 487 -11.83 2.88 16.97
CA ALA A 487 -13.21 3.32 17.14
C ALA A 487 -13.75 3.38 15.72
N ALA A 488 -14.92 2.81 15.39
CA ALA A 488 -15.46 2.84 14.03
C ALA A 488 -15.31 4.26 13.46
N THR A 489 -14.25 4.48 12.68
CA THR A 489 -13.93 5.79 12.12
C THR A 489 -15.02 5.95 11.10
N LYS A 490 -15.95 6.88 11.36
CA LYS A 490 -17.05 7.14 10.43
C LYS A 490 -16.42 7.31 9.06
N LYS A 491 -16.79 6.44 8.12
CA LYS A 491 -16.30 6.51 6.75
C LYS A 491 -16.60 7.91 6.22
N PRO A 492 -15.66 8.57 5.51
CA PRO A 492 -15.87 9.93 5.08
C PRO A 492 -17.02 10.02 4.09
N HIS A 493 -17.74 11.14 4.09
CA HIS A 493 -18.55 11.50 2.93
C HIS A 493 -17.60 11.82 1.76
N ILE A 494 -17.99 11.44 0.55
CA ILE A 494 -17.21 11.64 -0.67
C ILE A 494 -18.06 12.45 -1.63
N ILE A 495 -17.60 13.64 -1.97
CA ILE A 495 -18.25 14.58 -2.87
C ILE A 495 -17.30 14.82 -4.04
N VAL A 496 -17.76 14.48 -5.24
CA VAL A 496 -17.01 14.68 -6.48
C VAL A 496 -17.74 15.73 -7.28
N ILE A 497 -17.05 16.79 -7.66
CA ILE A 497 -17.53 17.85 -8.53
C ILE A 497 -16.72 17.77 -9.82
N LEU A 498 -17.37 17.32 -10.89
CA LEU A 498 -16.77 17.13 -12.20
C LEU A 498 -17.29 18.21 -13.16
N ALA A 499 -16.38 19.03 -13.68
CA ALA A 499 -16.63 20.02 -14.71
C ALA A 499 -16.43 19.42 -16.12
N ASP A 500 -17.15 19.95 -17.11
CA ASP A 500 -17.21 19.43 -18.48
C ASP A 500 -16.59 20.44 -19.47
N ASP A 501 -15.50 20.06 -20.14
CA ASP A 501 -14.69 20.93 -21.02
C ASP A 501 -14.03 22.15 -20.33
N LEU A 502 -13.64 22.02 -19.06
CA LEU A 502 -12.87 23.04 -18.35
C LEU A 502 -11.38 22.95 -18.71
N GLY A 503 -10.81 24.05 -19.21
CA GLY A 503 -9.41 24.12 -19.60
C GLY A 503 -8.44 24.43 -18.46
N TRP A 504 -7.15 24.14 -18.67
CA TRP A 504 -6.11 24.34 -17.65
C TRP A 504 -6.02 25.79 -17.14
N ASN A 505 -6.29 26.78 -18.01
CA ASN A 505 -6.19 28.21 -17.73
C ASN A 505 -7.52 28.86 -17.28
N ASP A 506 -8.54 28.04 -17.01
CA ASP A 506 -9.89 28.52 -16.68
C ASP A 506 -10.17 28.58 -15.17
N VAL A 507 -9.23 28.09 -14.36
CA VAL A 507 -9.24 28.22 -12.89
C VAL A 507 -8.14 29.16 -12.44
N SER A 508 -8.46 30.11 -11.56
CA SER A 508 -7.52 31.16 -11.18
C SER A 508 -6.35 30.66 -10.32
N PHE A 509 -6.48 29.50 -9.67
CA PHE A 509 -5.37 28.86 -8.96
C PHE A 509 -4.23 28.37 -9.86
N HIS A 510 -4.41 28.33 -11.19
CA HIS A 510 -3.35 28.01 -12.16
C HIS A 510 -2.62 29.22 -12.75
N GLY A 511 -2.97 30.45 -12.36
CA GLY A 511 -2.18 31.64 -12.70
C GLY A 511 -2.92 32.68 -13.55
N SER A 512 -4.07 32.35 -14.13
CA SER A 512 -4.91 33.30 -14.86
C SER A 512 -5.66 34.23 -13.90
N ASN A 513 -5.67 35.53 -14.18
CA ASN A 513 -6.49 36.53 -13.52
C ASN A 513 -7.79 36.83 -14.29
N GLN A 514 -7.95 36.25 -15.48
CA GLN A 514 -9.04 36.61 -16.38
C GLN A 514 -10.42 36.19 -15.83
N ILE A 515 -10.54 34.98 -15.27
CA ILE A 515 -11.78 34.42 -14.73
C ILE A 515 -11.53 34.07 -13.26
N PRO A 516 -12.05 34.85 -12.29
CA PRO A 516 -11.93 34.54 -10.87
C PRO A 516 -12.76 33.29 -10.50
N THR A 517 -12.17 32.36 -9.77
CA THR A 517 -12.85 31.16 -9.24
C THR A 517 -12.61 31.03 -7.73
N PRO A 518 -13.08 31.98 -6.91
CA PRO A 518 -12.69 32.07 -5.50
C PRO A 518 -13.10 30.87 -4.63
N ASN A 519 -14.22 30.19 -4.93
CA ASN A 519 -14.64 29.01 -4.16
C ASN A 519 -13.85 27.76 -4.52
N ILE A 520 -13.58 27.55 -5.82
CA ILE A 520 -12.70 26.47 -6.30
C ILE A 520 -11.28 26.69 -5.77
N ASP A 521 -10.79 27.92 -5.81
CA ASP A 521 -9.48 28.32 -5.29
C ASP A 521 -9.40 28.08 -3.77
N ALA A 522 -10.48 28.32 -3.03
CA ALA A 522 -10.54 28.01 -1.60
C ALA A 522 -10.37 26.51 -1.32
N LEU A 523 -10.98 25.62 -2.12
CA LEU A 523 -10.73 24.17 -2.03
C LEU A 523 -9.25 23.85 -2.31
N ALA A 524 -8.72 24.42 -3.39
CA ALA A 524 -7.37 24.20 -3.87
C ALA A 524 -6.31 24.57 -2.81
N TYR A 525 -6.40 25.77 -2.22
CA TYR A 525 -5.39 26.26 -1.30
C TYR A 525 -5.49 25.70 0.11
N ASN A 526 -6.68 25.32 0.57
CA ASN A 526 -6.86 24.65 1.86
C ASN A 526 -6.56 23.14 1.78
N GLY A 527 -6.63 22.55 0.59
CA GLY A 527 -6.41 21.14 0.33
C GLY A 527 -5.08 20.85 -0.37
N ALA A 528 -5.17 20.18 -1.51
CA ALA A 528 -4.05 19.86 -2.39
C ALA A 528 -4.39 20.15 -3.86
N ILE A 529 -3.47 20.80 -4.56
CA ILE A 529 -3.53 21.05 -6.01
C ILE A 529 -2.79 19.93 -6.73
N LEU A 530 -3.41 19.29 -7.72
CA LEU A 530 -2.78 18.21 -8.49
C LEU A 530 -2.20 18.76 -9.79
N LYS A 531 -0.89 19.04 -9.79
CA LYS A 531 -0.20 19.69 -10.90
C LYS A 531 0.00 18.77 -12.10
N ASN A 532 0.15 17.46 -11.88
CA ASN A 532 0.37 16.43 -12.91
C ASN A 532 -0.79 15.43 -12.94
N HIS A 533 -2.03 15.94 -13.01
CA HIS A 533 -3.25 15.14 -13.15
C HIS A 533 -3.63 14.96 -14.62
N TYR A 534 -3.79 13.71 -15.04
CA TYR A 534 -4.08 13.33 -16.42
C TYR A 534 -5.46 12.70 -16.55
N VAL A 535 -6.14 13.09 -17.61
CA VAL A 535 -7.46 12.66 -18.05
C VAL A 535 -7.38 12.15 -19.48
N LEU A 536 -8.48 11.62 -19.99
CA LEU A 536 -8.58 11.22 -21.39
C LEU A 536 -8.96 12.46 -22.23
N PRO A 537 -8.73 12.46 -23.55
CA PRO A 537 -8.91 13.66 -24.38
C PRO A 537 -10.37 14.08 -24.58
N VAL A 538 -11.34 13.23 -24.17
CA VAL A 538 -12.79 13.47 -24.32
C VAL A 538 -13.59 12.80 -23.19
N CYS A 539 -14.83 13.24 -23.02
CA CYS A 539 -15.73 12.96 -21.90
C CYS A 539 -16.01 11.47 -21.62
N THR A 540 -16.61 10.71 -22.55
CA THR A 540 -16.96 9.29 -22.32
C THR A 540 -15.76 8.43 -21.85
N PRO A 541 -14.59 8.43 -22.52
CA PRO A 541 -13.42 7.70 -22.05
C PRO A 541 -12.97 8.14 -20.65
N SER A 542 -12.97 9.44 -20.36
CA SER A 542 -12.63 9.96 -19.04
C SER A 542 -13.55 9.46 -17.94
N ARG A 543 -14.86 9.55 -18.17
CA ARG A 543 -15.89 9.09 -17.23
C ARG A 543 -15.81 7.57 -17.03
N THR A 544 -15.52 6.82 -18.10
CA THR A 544 -15.30 5.38 -18.02
C THR A 544 -14.10 5.09 -17.12
N ALA A 545 -12.97 5.76 -17.35
CA ALA A 545 -11.77 5.56 -16.55
C ALA A 545 -11.98 5.91 -15.07
N PHE A 546 -12.74 6.96 -14.78
CA PHE A 546 -13.08 7.37 -13.42
C PHE A 546 -13.88 6.30 -12.68
N PHE A 547 -14.99 5.83 -13.28
CA PHE A 547 -15.91 4.92 -12.61
C PHE A 547 -15.43 3.47 -12.59
N THR A 548 -14.55 3.06 -13.49
CA THR A 548 -14.06 1.66 -13.58
C THR A 548 -12.65 1.47 -13.02
N GLY A 549 -11.89 2.56 -12.85
CA GLY A 549 -10.46 2.48 -12.50
C GLY A 549 -9.61 1.80 -13.59
N ARG A 550 -10.13 1.66 -14.81
CA ARG A 550 -9.54 0.94 -15.94
C ARG A 550 -9.37 1.85 -17.14
N TYR A 551 -8.36 1.59 -17.95
CA TYR A 551 -8.23 2.27 -19.23
C TYR A 551 -9.43 1.93 -20.13
N PRO A 552 -10.04 2.90 -20.84
CA PRO A 552 -11.26 2.65 -21.63
C PRO A 552 -11.10 1.61 -22.74
N ILE A 553 -9.85 1.34 -23.17
CA ILE A 553 -9.52 0.23 -24.06
C ILE A 553 -9.97 -1.13 -23.53
N ARG A 554 -10.06 -1.33 -22.21
CA ARG A 554 -10.48 -2.60 -21.60
C ARG A 554 -11.98 -2.83 -21.66
N ASP A 555 -12.76 -1.78 -21.91
CA ASP A 555 -14.22 -1.78 -21.87
C ASP A 555 -14.84 -1.42 -23.22
N GLY A 556 -14.04 -1.20 -24.27
CA GLY A 556 -14.52 -0.80 -25.60
C GLY A 556 -15.02 0.65 -25.69
N MET A 557 -14.62 1.48 -24.72
CA MET A 557 -15.15 2.84 -24.48
C MET A 557 -14.11 3.95 -24.76
N TYR A 558 -13.12 3.68 -25.62
CA TYR A 558 -12.12 4.66 -26.07
C TYR A 558 -12.66 5.49 -27.28
N GLY A 559 -11.81 6.29 -27.92
CA GLY A 559 -12.16 7.02 -29.15
C GLY A 559 -13.22 8.10 -28.95
N TYR A 560 -14.09 8.29 -29.95
CA TYR A 560 -15.12 9.34 -29.92
C TYR A 560 -16.17 9.11 -28.83
N PRO A 561 -16.70 10.20 -28.24
CA PRO A 561 -17.79 10.12 -27.27
C PRO A 561 -19.03 9.42 -27.81
N LEU A 562 -19.82 8.85 -26.90
CA LEU A 562 -21.12 8.25 -27.25
C LEU A 562 -22.05 9.31 -27.85
N ARG A 563 -22.69 8.97 -28.96
CA ARG A 563 -23.75 9.78 -29.57
C ARG A 563 -25.11 9.50 -28.95
N ALA A 564 -26.03 10.45 -29.09
CA ALA A 564 -27.43 10.22 -28.76
C ALA A 564 -28.00 9.08 -29.61
N GLY A 565 -28.55 8.09 -28.92
CA GLY A 565 -29.13 6.88 -29.51
C GLY A 565 -28.13 5.80 -29.92
N GLU A 566 -26.85 5.97 -29.57
CA GLU A 566 -25.84 4.94 -29.81
C GLU A 566 -26.05 3.75 -28.86
N ALA A 567 -26.21 2.55 -29.43
CA ALA A 567 -26.33 1.30 -28.68
C ALA A 567 -24.95 0.80 -28.19
N ARG A 568 -24.32 1.61 -27.33
CA ARG A 568 -23.06 1.34 -26.65
C ARG A 568 -23.13 1.88 -25.21
N GLY A 569 -22.38 1.26 -24.31
CA GLY A 569 -22.25 1.68 -22.92
C GLY A 569 -21.23 0.81 -22.19
N ILE A 570 -20.87 1.20 -20.96
CA ILE A 570 -19.94 0.38 -20.17
C ILE A 570 -20.51 -1.03 -20.01
N PRO A 571 -19.75 -2.10 -20.30
CA PRO A 571 -20.19 -3.48 -20.12
C PRO A 571 -20.84 -3.71 -18.75
N LEU A 572 -21.97 -4.43 -18.73
CA LEU A 572 -22.74 -4.67 -17.50
C LEU A 572 -22.01 -5.57 -16.49
N ASN A 573 -20.98 -6.31 -16.93
CA ASN A 573 -20.13 -7.12 -16.06
C ASN A 573 -18.97 -6.32 -15.42
N THR A 574 -18.82 -5.03 -15.76
CA THR A 574 -17.83 -4.14 -15.13
C THR A 574 -18.46 -3.44 -13.93
N THR A 575 -17.97 -3.78 -12.72
CA THR A 575 -18.38 -3.13 -11.47
C THR A 575 -17.83 -1.70 -11.39
N LEU A 576 -18.69 -0.75 -11.04
CA LEU A 576 -18.35 0.67 -10.94
C LEU A 576 -18.04 1.10 -9.50
N LEU A 577 -17.33 2.21 -9.36
CA LEU A 577 -17.05 2.88 -8.08
C LEU A 577 -18.29 3.01 -7.16
N PRO A 578 -19.45 3.51 -7.59
CA PRO A 578 -20.64 3.58 -6.73
C PRO A 578 -21.08 2.19 -6.23
N GLU A 579 -21.01 1.13 -7.04
CA GLU A 579 -21.32 -0.23 -6.59
C GLU A 579 -20.33 -0.73 -5.53
N HIS A 580 -19.04 -0.41 -5.69
CA HIS A 580 -18.03 -0.71 -4.68
C HIS A 580 -18.27 0.05 -3.37
N LEU A 581 -18.63 1.34 -3.43
CA LEU A 581 -18.93 2.15 -2.26
C LEU A 581 -20.24 1.72 -1.59
N HIS A 582 -21.25 1.32 -2.35
CA HIS A 582 -22.51 0.79 -1.82
C HIS A 582 -22.26 -0.47 -0.97
N ARG A 583 -21.33 -1.36 -1.37
CA ARG A 583 -20.90 -2.50 -0.53
C ARG A 583 -20.19 -2.09 0.77
N LEU A 584 -19.65 -0.87 0.83
CA LEU A 584 -19.13 -0.27 2.06
C LEU A 584 -20.21 0.47 2.86
N GLY A 585 -21.48 0.40 2.46
CA GLY A 585 -22.61 1.03 3.15
C GLY A 585 -22.77 2.52 2.86
N TYR A 586 -22.28 2.99 1.71
CA TYR A 586 -22.54 4.35 1.23
C TYR A 586 -23.92 4.47 0.62
N SER A 587 -24.60 5.60 0.92
CA SER A 587 -25.72 6.10 0.12
C SER A 587 -25.14 6.81 -1.10
N THR A 588 -25.48 6.36 -2.30
CA THR A 588 -24.83 6.78 -3.55
C THR A 588 -25.79 7.62 -4.41
N HIS A 589 -25.38 8.84 -4.75
CA HIS A 589 -26.19 9.76 -5.54
C HIS A 589 -25.38 10.38 -6.67
N MET A 590 -26.02 10.57 -7.81
CA MET A 590 -25.44 11.27 -8.95
C MET A 590 -26.35 12.39 -9.42
N VAL A 591 -25.76 13.56 -9.69
CA VAL A 591 -26.46 14.73 -10.23
C VAL A 591 -25.76 15.20 -11.50
N GLY A 592 -26.51 15.39 -12.59
CA GLY A 592 -26.00 15.91 -13.87
C GLY A 592 -25.66 14.84 -14.92
N LYS A 593 -24.53 15.00 -15.63
CA LYS A 593 -24.18 14.24 -16.85
C LYS A 593 -23.74 12.80 -16.59
N TRP A 594 -24.39 11.82 -17.21
CA TRP A 594 -23.94 10.41 -17.20
C TRP A 594 -22.93 10.08 -18.31
N HIS A 595 -23.39 10.05 -19.57
CA HIS A 595 -22.60 9.83 -20.79
C HIS A 595 -21.84 8.49 -20.92
N LEU A 596 -22.39 7.43 -20.32
CA LEU A 596 -21.79 6.08 -20.28
C LEU A 596 -22.72 4.96 -20.81
N GLY A 597 -23.76 5.35 -21.53
CA GLY A 597 -24.72 4.48 -22.20
C GLY A 597 -26.09 4.48 -21.53
N TYR A 598 -27.14 4.33 -22.34
CA TYR A 598 -28.53 4.32 -21.88
C TYR A 598 -29.46 3.47 -22.78
N GLN A 599 -28.87 2.54 -23.55
CA GLN A 599 -29.61 1.73 -24.53
C GLN A 599 -30.73 0.88 -23.92
N SER A 600 -30.63 0.58 -22.62
CA SER A 600 -31.66 -0.04 -21.79
C SER A 600 -31.51 0.46 -20.36
N ASP A 601 -32.55 0.25 -19.55
CA ASP A 601 -32.58 0.59 -18.12
C ASP A 601 -31.32 0.14 -17.38
N GLU A 602 -30.79 -1.05 -17.66
CA GLU A 602 -29.56 -1.58 -17.01
C GLU A 602 -28.29 -0.72 -17.22
N TYR A 603 -28.28 0.17 -18.21
CA TYR A 603 -27.14 1.07 -18.46
C TYR A 603 -27.31 2.44 -17.75
N THR A 604 -28.47 2.74 -17.18
CA THR A 604 -28.70 4.01 -16.49
C THR A 604 -28.00 4.04 -15.12
N PRO A 605 -27.69 5.22 -14.57
CA PRO A 605 -26.94 5.35 -13.31
C PRO A 605 -27.60 4.60 -12.15
N ALA A 606 -28.94 4.65 -12.04
CA ALA A 606 -29.70 3.99 -10.99
C ALA A 606 -29.70 2.45 -11.05
N ARG A 607 -29.23 1.87 -12.16
CA ARG A 607 -28.97 0.43 -12.31
C ARG A 607 -27.48 0.08 -12.28
N ARG A 608 -26.63 1.09 -12.09
CA ARG A 608 -25.16 0.98 -12.09
C ARG A 608 -24.53 1.46 -10.79
N GLY A 609 -25.25 1.28 -9.69
CA GLY A 609 -24.76 1.45 -8.31
C GLY A 609 -25.14 2.77 -7.63
N PHE A 610 -25.83 3.69 -8.31
CA PHE A 610 -26.39 4.87 -7.66
C PHE A 610 -27.79 4.57 -7.10
N ASP A 611 -28.03 4.91 -5.83
CA ASP A 611 -29.35 4.81 -5.21
C ASP A 611 -30.35 5.80 -5.84
N THR A 612 -29.88 7.01 -6.18
CA THR A 612 -30.67 7.99 -6.94
C THR A 612 -29.84 8.71 -7.99
N PHE A 613 -30.48 9.05 -9.10
CA PHE A 613 -29.92 9.91 -10.14
C PHE A 613 -30.87 11.05 -10.49
N TYR A 614 -30.32 12.24 -10.69
CA TYR A 614 -31.05 13.38 -11.24
C TYR A 614 -30.18 14.12 -12.26
N GLY A 615 -30.53 14.08 -13.53
CA GLY A 615 -29.68 14.64 -14.58
C GLY A 615 -30.00 14.11 -15.97
N TYR A 616 -29.00 14.03 -16.83
CA TYR A 616 -29.15 13.69 -18.24
C TYR A 616 -28.20 12.59 -18.69
N TYR A 617 -28.62 11.78 -19.67
CA TYR A 617 -27.84 10.64 -20.11
C TYR A 617 -26.81 10.95 -21.20
N ASN A 618 -27.10 11.92 -22.07
CA ASN A 618 -26.30 12.22 -23.25
C ASN A 618 -25.07 13.10 -22.93
N GLY A 619 -24.35 13.48 -24.00
CA GLY A 619 -23.11 14.23 -23.88
C GLY A 619 -23.27 15.70 -23.52
N TYR A 620 -24.41 16.31 -23.80
CA TYR A 620 -24.75 17.69 -23.47
C TYR A 620 -26.26 17.88 -23.63
N ILE A 621 -26.77 18.99 -23.10
CA ILE A 621 -28.14 19.48 -23.28
C ILE A 621 -28.11 21.01 -23.31
N THR A 622 -29.18 21.65 -23.76
CA THR A 622 -29.38 23.10 -23.56
C THR A 622 -29.56 23.43 -22.07
N TYR A 623 -29.03 24.57 -21.62
CA TYR A 623 -29.00 24.96 -20.21
C TYR A 623 -30.36 25.28 -19.60
N PHE A 624 -31.34 25.72 -20.40
CA PHE A 624 -32.65 26.13 -19.89
C PHE A 624 -33.78 25.15 -20.22
N ASN A 625 -33.69 24.45 -21.35
CA ASN A 625 -34.75 23.57 -21.85
C ASN A 625 -34.43 22.08 -21.70
N TYR A 626 -33.19 21.75 -21.33
CA TYR A 626 -32.70 20.38 -21.13
C TYR A 626 -32.94 19.43 -22.33
N THR A 627 -32.91 19.99 -23.53
CA THR A 627 -33.04 19.25 -24.78
C THR A 627 -31.68 19.04 -25.43
N ILE A 628 -31.58 18.01 -26.26
CA ILE A 628 -30.45 17.76 -27.16
C ILE A 628 -30.99 17.51 -28.57
N THR A 629 -30.33 18.08 -29.58
CA THR A 629 -30.55 17.84 -31.00
C THR A 629 -29.33 17.20 -31.64
N GLU A 630 -29.46 15.94 -32.03
CA GLU A 630 -28.42 15.24 -32.78
C GLU A 630 -29.04 14.53 -33.99
N ARG A 631 -28.38 14.60 -35.15
CA ARG A 631 -28.84 13.97 -36.41
C ARG A 631 -30.30 14.34 -36.79
N GLY A 632 -30.70 15.57 -36.49
CA GLY A 632 -32.04 16.09 -36.79
C GLY A 632 -33.14 15.54 -35.86
N GLN A 633 -32.77 14.90 -34.75
CA GLN A 633 -33.70 14.43 -33.73
C GLN A 633 -33.51 15.28 -32.47
N THR A 634 -34.57 15.94 -32.03
CA THR A 634 -34.58 16.71 -30.77
C THR A 634 -35.34 15.92 -29.71
N GLY A 635 -34.75 15.79 -28.52
CA GLY A 635 -35.35 15.12 -27.38
C GLY A 635 -35.07 15.84 -26.07
N TYR A 636 -35.99 15.73 -25.13
CA TYR A 636 -35.78 16.13 -23.73
C TYR A 636 -35.02 15.02 -23.00
N ASP A 637 -34.00 15.37 -22.23
CA ASP A 637 -33.08 14.43 -21.57
C ASP A 637 -32.85 14.82 -20.10
N MET A 638 -33.87 15.24 -19.36
CA MET A 638 -33.77 15.38 -17.90
C MET A 638 -34.54 14.26 -17.21
N HIS A 639 -33.90 13.59 -16.27
CA HIS A 639 -34.34 12.34 -15.67
C HIS A 639 -34.24 12.36 -14.15
N ARG A 640 -35.15 11.65 -13.48
CA ARG A 640 -35.12 11.37 -12.05
C ARG A 640 -35.32 9.88 -11.84
N ASP A 641 -34.22 9.19 -11.54
CA ASP A 641 -34.21 7.75 -11.44
C ASP A 641 -33.90 7.27 -10.01
N ASP A 642 -34.50 6.15 -9.65
CA ASP A 642 -34.17 5.37 -8.47
C ASP A 642 -34.31 3.86 -8.75
N ALA A 643 -34.16 3.04 -7.71
CA ALA A 643 -34.29 1.57 -7.81
C ALA A 643 -35.64 1.09 -8.40
N GLN A 644 -36.71 1.89 -8.30
CA GLN A 644 -38.07 1.51 -8.64
C GLN A 644 -38.52 2.11 -9.97
N GLU A 645 -38.10 3.33 -10.28
CA GLU A 645 -38.60 4.08 -11.44
C GLU A 645 -37.46 4.78 -12.19
N ILE A 646 -37.48 4.67 -13.51
CA ILE A 646 -36.63 5.43 -14.44
C ILE A 646 -37.57 6.29 -15.28
N LYS A 647 -37.47 7.61 -15.15
CA LYS A 647 -38.43 8.53 -15.80
C LYS A 647 -37.83 9.88 -16.14
N ALA A 648 -38.39 10.49 -17.18
CA ALA A 648 -38.16 11.90 -17.46
C ALA A 648 -38.78 12.77 -16.36
N ASP A 649 -38.06 13.80 -15.92
CA ASP A 649 -38.53 14.76 -14.93
C ASP A 649 -38.77 16.12 -15.59
N TRP A 650 -40.03 16.53 -15.67
CA TRP A 650 -40.47 17.78 -16.29
C TRP A 650 -40.72 18.91 -15.27
N SER A 651 -40.29 18.73 -14.02
CA SER A 651 -40.59 19.68 -12.93
C SER A 651 -39.89 21.03 -13.07
N HIS A 652 -38.78 21.08 -13.81
CA HIS A 652 -38.03 22.30 -14.09
C HIS A 652 -38.14 22.66 -15.58
N THR A 653 -38.41 23.92 -15.87
CA THR A 653 -38.44 24.47 -17.24
C THR A 653 -37.95 25.91 -17.22
N ASN A 654 -37.05 26.28 -18.13
CA ASN A 654 -36.49 27.63 -18.23
C ASN A 654 -35.72 28.07 -16.97
N GLU A 655 -35.16 27.11 -16.23
CA GLU A 655 -34.25 27.34 -15.11
C GLU A 655 -32.84 26.94 -15.54
N TYR A 656 -31.81 27.63 -15.06
CA TYR A 656 -30.44 27.39 -15.50
C TYR A 656 -29.90 26.06 -14.93
N ALA A 657 -29.48 25.14 -15.80
CA ALA A 657 -29.13 23.76 -15.43
C ALA A 657 -28.12 23.65 -14.29
N THR A 658 -27.11 24.52 -14.24
CA THR A 658 -26.11 24.53 -13.16
C THR A 658 -26.76 24.78 -11.80
N ASP A 659 -27.71 25.72 -11.71
CA ASP A 659 -28.41 26.02 -10.46
C ASP A 659 -29.31 24.85 -10.06
N VAL A 660 -30.03 24.26 -11.02
CA VAL A 660 -30.89 23.09 -10.76
C VAL A 660 -30.08 21.90 -10.23
N PHE A 661 -28.92 21.62 -10.82
CA PHE A 661 -28.02 20.56 -10.31
C PHE A 661 -27.45 20.90 -8.94
N THR A 662 -27.14 22.17 -8.69
CA THR A 662 -26.67 22.64 -7.37
C THR A 662 -27.73 22.46 -6.31
N ASP A 663 -28.97 22.85 -6.60
CA ASP A 663 -30.10 22.79 -5.70
C ASP A 663 -30.46 21.34 -5.36
N GLU A 664 -30.40 20.43 -6.34
CA GLU A 664 -30.60 19.01 -6.09
C GLU A 664 -29.48 18.41 -5.22
N ALA A 665 -28.23 18.78 -5.46
CA ALA A 665 -27.10 18.35 -4.64
C ALA A 665 -27.26 18.80 -3.18
N ILE A 666 -27.66 20.07 -2.97
CA ILE A 666 -27.95 20.60 -1.63
C ILE A 666 -29.14 19.87 -1.00
N ARG A 667 -30.20 19.60 -1.77
CA ARG A 667 -31.36 18.83 -1.30
C ARG A 667 -30.99 17.42 -0.85
N ILE A 668 -30.01 16.78 -1.49
CA ILE A 668 -29.48 15.48 -1.07
C ILE A 668 -28.71 15.64 0.24
N ILE A 669 -27.82 16.62 0.35
CA ILE A 669 -27.03 16.90 1.56
C ILE A 669 -27.96 17.19 2.76
N ASP A 670 -28.93 18.09 2.61
CA ASP A 670 -29.84 18.50 3.69
C ASP A 670 -30.73 17.37 4.21
N LYS A 671 -31.04 16.38 3.35
CA LYS A 671 -31.89 15.23 3.70
C LYS A 671 -31.08 13.99 4.09
N HIS A 672 -29.76 14.03 4.00
CA HIS A 672 -28.91 12.86 4.21
C HIS A 672 -28.88 12.44 5.69
N ASP A 673 -29.01 11.14 5.95
CA ASP A 673 -28.76 10.60 7.29
C ASP A 673 -27.26 10.59 7.58
N ARG A 674 -26.81 11.52 8.41
CA ARG A 674 -25.42 11.70 8.86
C ARG A 674 -24.84 10.49 9.62
N SER A 675 -25.65 9.49 9.95
CA SER A 675 -25.18 8.21 10.48
C SER A 675 -24.55 7.33 9.39
N GLN A 676 -24.96 7.50 8.13
CA GLN A 676 -24.47 6.78 6.96
C GLN A 676 -23.48 7.62 6.14
N PRO A 677 -22.44 7.03 5.54
CA PRO A 677 -21.56 7.75 4.62
C PRO A 677 -22.28 8.08 3.31
N LEU A 678 -21.95 9.24 2.74
CA LEU A 678 -22.54 9.77 1.50
C LEU A 678 -21.52 9.66 0.38
N TYR A 679 -21.94 9.20 -0.80
CA TYR A 679 -21.22 9.42 -2.06
C TYR A 679 -22.10 10.27 -2.96
N LEU A 680 -21.67 11.49 -3.26
CA LEU A 680 -22.38 12.42 -4.14
C LEU A 680 -21.49 12.80 -5.31
N HIS A 681 -21.87 12.38 -6.52
CA HIS A 681 -21.18 12.70 -7.76
C HIS A 681 -21.94 13.78 -8.53
N ILE A 682 -21.46 15.01 -8.46
CA ILE A 682 -22.03 16.18 -9.15
C ILE A 682 -21.25 16.38 -10.45
N SER A 683 -21.80 15.90 -11.56
CA SER A 683 -21.21 16.08 -12.87
C SER A 683 -21.92 17.20 -13.63
N HIS A 684 -21.43 18.42 -13.49
CA HIS A 684 -22.04 19.59 -14.13
C HIS A 684 -21.99 19.51 -15.66
N LEU A 685 -22.97 20.16 -16.30
CA LEU A 685 -22.91 20.54 -17.72
C LEU A 685 -21.91 21.68 -17.95
N ALA A 686 -21.74 22.57 -16.97
CA ALA A 686 -20.80 23.69 -17.10
C ALA A 686 -19.33 23.26 -17.10
N PRO A 687 -18.48 23.88 -17.93
CA PRO A 687 -18.78 24.91 -18.95
C PRO A 687 -18.89 24.40 -20.42
N HIS A 688 -19.46 23.21 -20.67
CA HIS A 688 -19.60 22.65 -22.03
C HIS A 688 -20.58 23.47 -22.88
N ALA A 689 -20.31 23.59 -24.19
CA ALA A 689 -21.23 24.27 -25.13
C ALA A 689 -22.52 23.44 -25.37
N SER A 690 -23.65 24.10 -25.57
CA SER A 690 -24.89 23.44 -25.99
C SER A 690 -25.10 23.53 -27.51
N ASP A 691 -26.17 22.89 -28.00
CA ASP A 691 -26.67 23.00 -29.37
C ASP A 691 -27.79 24.04 -29.52
N ALA A 692 -28.00 24.90 -28.52
CA ALA A 692 -28.91 26.03 -28.64
C ALA A 692 -28.44 27.01 -29.74
N GLU A 693 -29.33 27.91 -30.16
CA GLU A 693 -28.99 28.99 -31.11
C GLU A 693 -27.82 29.84 -30.58
N GLU A 694 -27.81 30.10 -29.27
CA GLU A 694 -26.67 30.61 -28.53
C GLU A 694 -25.98 29.44 -27.81
N THR A 695 -24.86 28.96 -28.33
CA THR A 695 -24.18 27.75 -27.82
C THR A 695 -23.59 27.92 -26.42
N LEU A 696 -23.31 29.14 -25.99
CA LEU A 696 -22.84 29.49 -24.65
C LEU A 696 -23.95 30.23 -23.89
N GLU A 697 -24.92 29.47 -23.39
CA GLU A 697 -26.03 30.00 -22.61
C GLU A 697 -25.54 30.48 -21.23
N THR A 698 -25.82 31.73 -20.89
CA THR A 698 -25.45 32.31 -19.59
C THR A 698 -26.69 32.58 -18.73
N ARG A 699 -26.58 32.36 -17.42
CA ARG A 699 -27.66 32.60 -16.45
C ARG A 699 -28.19 34.03 -16.49
N ASP A 700 -27.29 35.01 -16.53
CA ASP A 700 -27.60 36.43 -16.66
C ASP A 700 -26.52 37.12 -17.50
N PHE A 701 -26.79 37.28 -18.80
CA PHE A 701 -25.84 37.91 -19.71
C PHE A 701 -25.60 39.39 -19.39
N ALA A 702 -26.59 40.12 -18.85
CA ALA A 702 -26.42 41.54 -18.54
C ALA A 702 -25.40 41.73 -17.41
N GLU A 703 -25.47 40.88 -16.39
CA GLU A 703 -24.51 40.84 -15.29
C GLU A 703 -23.12 40.38 -15.76
N VAL A 704 -23.05 39.31 -16.55
CA VAL A 704 -21.80 38.83 -17.15
C VAL A 704 -21.13 39.92 -17.98
N ASN A 705 -21.91 40.64 -18.79
CA ASN A 705 -21.42 41.73 -19.62
C ASN A 705 -20.88 42.90 -18.81
N ARG A 706 -21.44 43.16 -17.63
CA ARG A 706 -21.00 44.20 -16.70
C ARG A 706 -19.73 43.78 -15.96
N THR A 707 -19.70 42.57 -15.40
CA THR A 707 -18.63 42.07 -14.54
C THR A 707 -17.37 41.73 -15.32
N PHE A 708 -17.52 41.15 -16.52
CA PHE A 708 -16.40 40.71 -17.35
C PHE A 708 -16.16 41.61 -18.57
N ALA A 709 -16.54 42.90 -18.50
CA ALA A 709 -16.39 43.85 -19.60
C ALA A 709 -14.94 43.99 -20.13
N TYR A 710 -13.95 43.71 -19.28
CA TYR A 710 -12.53 43.70 -19.64
C TYR A 710 -12.14 42.52 -20.56
N ILE A 711 -12.88 41.42 -20.53
CA ILE A 711 -12.71 40.32 -21.48
C ILE A 711 -13.32 40.75 -22.81
N ARG A 712 -12.48 41.13 -23.78
CA ARG A 712 -12.93 41.69 -25.06
C ARG A 712 -13.71 40.70 -25.93
N ASP A 713 -13.26 39.45 -25.95
CA ASP A 713 -13.95 38.40 -26.70
C ASP A 713 -15.29 38.06 -26.04
N LEU A 714 -16.37 38.19 -26.80
CA LEU A 714 -17.73 38.05 -26.30
C LEU A 714 -18.02 36.62 -25.84
N GLN A 715 -17.50 35.61 -26.54
CA GLN A 715 -17.78 34.21 -26.23
C GLN A 715 -16.97 33.75 -25.01
N ARG A 716 -15.71 34.15 -24.90
CA ARG A 716 -14.90 34.00 -23.67
C ARG A 716 -15.55 34.69 -22.48
N ARG A 717 -16.19 35.83 -22.69
CA ARG A 717 -16.97 36.54 -21.65
C ARG A 717 -18.18 35.70 -21.19
N LYS A 718 -18.92 35.11 -22.12
CA LYS A 718 -20.04 34.20 -21.81
C LYS A 718 -19.55 32.95 -21.06
N TYR A 719 -18.47 32.34 -21.52
CA TYR A 719 -17.79 31.24 -20.84
C TYR A 719 -17.40 31.61 -19.39
N ALA A 720 -16.86 32.80 -19.15
CA ALA A 720 -16.56 33.30 -17.81
C ALA A 720 -17.81 33.36 -16.90
N GLY A 721 -18.96 33.72 -17.47
CA GLY A 721 -20.26 33.66 -16.78
C GLY A 721 -20.68 32.24 -16.40
N MET A 722 -20.47 31.26 -17.28
CA MET A 722 -20.73 29.84 -17.00
C MET A 722 -19.80 29.32 -15.89
N MET A 723 -18.53 29.73 -15.92
CA MET A 723 -17.54 29.44 -14.88
C MET A 723 -17.88 30.07 -13.54
N THR A 724 -18.42 31.29 -13.53
CA THR A 724 -18.90 31.94 -12.29
C THR A 724 -20.03 31.14 -11.66
N ALA A 725 -21.01 30.67 -12.46
CA ALA A 725 -22.08 29.82 -11.94
C ALA A 725 -21.57 28.47 -11.40
N LEU A 726 -20.54 27.89 -12.04
CA LEU A 726 -19.88 26.68 -11.54
C LEU A 726 -19.13 26.93 -10.22
N ASP A 727 -18.38 28.03 -10.10
CA ASP A 727 -17.69 28.39 -8.86
C ASP A 727 -18.67 28.65 -7.70
N GLU A 728 -19.78 29.35 -7.98
CA GLU A 728 -20.87 29.54 -7.02
C GLU A 728 -21.48 28.20 -6.57
N SER A 729 -21.69 27.25 -7.49
CA SER A 729 -22.13 25.89 -7.15
C SER A 729 -21.20 25.24 -6.13
N VAL A 730 -19.89 25.29 -6.36
CA VAL A 730 -18.88 24.78 -5.42
C VAL A 730 -19.03 25.44 -4.05
N GLY A 731 -19.14 26.77 -4.01
CA GLY A 731 -19.34 27.53 -2.78
C GLY A 731 -20.58 27.09 -2.00
N ARG A 732 -21.71 26.95 -2.71
CA ARG A 732 -23.00 26.57 -2.11
C ARG A 732 -22.99 25.11 -1.60
N VAL A 733 -22.39 24.18 -2.34
CA VAL A 733 -22.26 22.77 -1.92
C VAL A 733 -21.39 22.64 -0.68
N VAL A 734 -20.23 23.32 -0.64
CA VAL A 734 -19.32 23.29 0.51
C VAL A 734 -19.98 23.95 1.74
N ALA A 735 -20.69 25.06 1.54
CA ALA A 735 -21.47 25.70 2.59
C ALA A 735 -22.56 24.76 3.16
N ALA A 736 -23.30 24.05 2.29
CA ALA A 736 -24.31 23.09 2.72
C ALA A 736 -23.70 21.93 3.54
N LEU A 737 -22.55 21.40 3.13
CA LEU A 737 -21.81 20.38 3.91
C LEU A 737 -21.40 20.90 5.30
N SER A 738 -20.95 22.15 5.39
CA SER A 738 -20.58 22.78 6.67
C SER A 738 -21.79 23.00 7.56
N GLN A 739 -22.87 23.58 7.03
CA GLN A 739 -24.12 23.85 7.76
C GLN A 739 -24.77 22.56 8.32
N ASN A 740 -24.60 21.44 7.62
CA ASN A 740 -25.09 20.13 8.06
C ASN A 740 -24.12 19.37 9.00
N ASN A 741 -22.95 19.94 9.34
CA ASN A 741 -21.89 19.28 10.11
C ASN A 741 -21.43 17.97 9.45
N MET A 742 -21.20 18.02 8.15
CA MET A 742 -20.68 16.90 7.35
C MET A 742 -19.27 17.19 6.83
N LEU A 743 -18.91 18.47 6.70
CA LEU A 743 -17.64 18.89 6.10
C LEU A 743 -16.42 18.39 6.92
N GLU A 744 -16.54 18.26 8.25
CA GLU A 744 -15.45 17.79 9.12
C GLU A 744 -14.93 16.39 8.77
N ASN A 745 -15.76 15.58 8.11
CA ASN A 745 -15.45 14.22 7.69
C ASN A 745 -15.80 14.00 6.21
N SER A 746 -15.55 15.01 5.37
CA SER A 746 -15.79 14.94 3.93
C SER A 746 -14.49 14.96 3.13
N ILE A 747 -14.51 14.29 1.98
CA ILE A 747 -13.55 14.41 0.89
C ILE A 747 -14.27 15.13 -0.25
N VAL A 748 -13.79 16.31 -0.63
CA VAL A 748 -14.33 17.11 -1.73
C VAL A 748 -13.29 17.16 -2.85
N LEU A 749 -13.59 16.51 -3.96
CA LEU A 749 -12.75 16.47 -5.17
C LEU A 749 -13.37 17.37 -6.24
N PHE A 750 -12.65 18.36 -6.72
CA PHE A 750 -13.01 19.14 -7.89
C PHE A 750 -12.06 18.82 -9.05
N MET A 751 -12.60 18.57 -10.25
CA MET A 751 -11.77 18.27 -11.41
C MET A 751 -12.49 18.48 -12.75
N ALA A 752 -11.72 18.61 -13.83
CA ALA A 752 -12.21 18.56 -15.21
C ALA A 752 -12.19 17.12 -15.77
N ASP A 753 -13.09 16.79 -16.70
CA ASP A 753 -13.08 15.50 -17.40
C ASP A 753 -12.16 15.46 -18.63
N ASN A 754 -11.92 16.58 -19.30
CA ASN A 754 -10.93 16.76 -20.37
C ASN A 754 -10.52 18.25 -20.45
N GLY A 755 -9.54 18.57 -21.31
CA GLY A 755 -9.21 19.97 -21.61
C GLY A 755 -10.35 20.70 -22.32
N ALA A 756 -10.27 22.04 -22.42
CA ALA A 756 -11.30 22.84 -23.08
C ALA A 756 -11.36 22.60 -24.60
N GLN A 757 -12.55 22.69 -25.20
CA GLN A 757 -12.74 22.76 -26.65
C GLN A 757 -12.68 24.23 -27.10
N THR A 758 -11.51 24.84 -27.10
CA THR A 758 -11.39 26.29 -27.33
C THR A 758 -11.93 26.75 -28.69
N VAL A 759 -11.74 25.96 -29.74
CA VAL A 759 -12.17 26.26 -31.11
C VAL A 759 -12.72 25.01 -31.82
N GLY A 760 -13.54 25.19 -32.85
CA GLY A 760 -14.01 24.12 -33.71
C GLY A 760 -15.38 23.54 -33.31
N PHE A 761 -15.54 22.21 -33.42
CA PHE A 761 -16.84 21.58 -33.18
C PHE A 761 -17.22 21.65 -31.69
N LEU A 762 -18.40 22.21 -31.39
CA LEU A 762 -18.87 22.51 -30.03
C LEU A 762 -17.85 23.33 -29.23
N GLU A 763 -17.29 24.37 -29.87
CA GLU A 763 -16.35 25.26 -29.21
C GLU A 763 -16.96 26.00 -28.03
N ASN A 764 -16.23 26.02 -26.91
CA ASN A 764 -16.66 26.68 -25.70
C ASN A 764 -15.81 27.89 -25.33
N HIS A 765 -14.79 28.22 -26.11
CA HIS A 765 -13.86 29.33 -25.85
C HIS A 765 -13.16 29.23 -24.48
N GLY A 766 -13.09 28.03 -23.89
CA GLY A 766 -12.22 27.71 -22.76
C GLY A 766 -10.73 27.83 -23.13
N SER A 767 -9.82 27.84 -22.16
CA SER A 767 -8.39 28.08 -22.41
C SER A 767 -7.52 27.01 -21.77
N ASN A 768 -6.68 26.37 -22.59
CA ASN A 768 -5.69 25.40 -22.13
C ASN A 768 -4.29 26.01 -22.02
N TYR A 769 -4.14 27.30 -22.35
CA TYR A 769 -2.85 27.98 -22.29
C TYR A 769 -2.18 27.81 -20.90
N PRO A 770 -0.87 27.59 -20.81
CA PRO A 770 0.10 27.60 -21.90
C PRO A 770 0.35 26.22 -22.51
N LEU A 771 -0.52 25.25 -22.22
CA LEU A 771 -0.41 23.89 -22.71
C LEU A 771 -0.81 23.82 -24.18
N ARG A 772 -0.18 22.89 -24.89
CA ARG A 772 -0.39 22.67 -26.31
C ARG A 772 -1.65 21.83 -26.53
N GLY A 773 -2.39 22.11 -27.59
CA GLY A 773 -3.60 21.38 -27.97
C GLY A 773 -4.83 21.74 -27.15
N LEU A 774 -5.91 21.00 -27.41
CA LEU A 774 -7.22 21.16 -26.79
C LEU A 774 -7.93 19.79 -26.76
N LYS A 775 -9.19 19.72 -26.31
CA LYS A 775 -10.04 18.51 -26.39
C LYS A 775 -9.90 17.79 -27.75
N PHE A 776 -10.05 16.47 -27.75
CA PHE A 776 -9.72 15.54 -28.86
C PHE A 776 -8.23 15.32 -29.14
N THR A 777 -7.32 16.07 -28.52
CA THR A 777 -5.87 15.87 -28.74
C THR A 777 -5.18 15.21 -27.56
N LEU A 778 -4.07 14.52 -27.82
CA LEU A 778 -3.22 13.91 -26.79
C LEU A 778 -2.08 14.81 -26.32
N PHE A 779 -2.03 16.06 -26.78
CA PHE A 779 -1.16 17.10 -26.22
C PHE A 779 -1.63 17.48 -24.82
N GLU A 780 -0.75 18.06 -24.00
CA GLU A 780 -1.01 18.39 -22.59
C GLU A 780 -2.31 19.17 -22.39
N GLY A 781 -2.65 20.09 -23.29
CA GLY A 781 -3.87 20.89 -23.23
C GLY A 781 -5.17 20.11 -23.42
N GLY A 782 -5.11 18.89 -23.98
CA GLY A 782 -6.27 17.99 -24.08
C GLY A 782 -6.38 16.99 -22.93
N VAL A 783 -5.25 16.57 -22.34
CA VAL A 783 -5.18 15.43 -21.41
C VAL A 783 -4.65 15.78 -20.02
N ARG A 784 -4.15 16.98 -19.76
CA ARG A 784 -3.75 17.43 -18.43
C ARG A 784 -4.88 18.24 -17.83
N GLY A 785 -5.67 17.60 -16.97
CA GLY A 785 -6.89 18.15 -16.41
C GLY A 785 -6.63 18.97 -15.15
N ALA A 786 -7.35 20.09 -14.98
CA ALA A 786 -7.32 20.81 -13.72
C ALA A 786 -8.00 19.99 -12.62
N ALA A 787 -7.34 19.83 -11.47
CA ALA A 787 -7.89 19.10 -10.33
C ALA A 787 -7.35 19.60 -8.99
N CYS A 788 -8.22 19.65 -7.99
CA CYS A 788 -7.86 19.90 -6.60
C CYS A 788 -8.73 19.07 -5.66
N ILE A 789 -8.21 18.81 -4.46
CA ILE A 789 -8.91 18.01 -3.46
C ILE A 789 -8.79 18.65 -2.08
N PHE A 790 -9.91 18.81 -1.40
CA PHE A 790 -10.00 19.27 -0.03
C PHE A 790 -10.53 18.15 0.87
N SER A 791 -9.92 17.99 2.05
CA SER A 791 -10.49 17.21 3.13
C SER A 791 -9.79 17.56 4.45
N PRO A 792 -10.53 17.68 5.57
CA PRO A 792 -9.92 17.74 6.89
C PRO A 792 -9.02 16.52 7.20
N LEU A 793 -9.29 15.37 6.55
CA LEU A 793 -8.55 14.10 6.70
C LEU A 793 -7.17 14.10 6.00
N ILE A 794 -6.90 15.11 5.16
CA ILE A 794 -5.57 15.33 4.62
C ILE A 794 -4.67 15.84 5.75
N ARG A 795 -3.57 15.14 6.01
CA ARG A 795 -2.63 15.49 7.08
C ARG A 795 -1.72 16.64 6.66
N GLN A 796 -1.19 16.58 5.44
CA GLN A 796 -0.41 17.66 4.85
C GLN A 796 -1.32 18.57 4.01
N LYS A 797 -1.93 19.54 4.66
CA LYS A 797 -2.80 20.52 4.00
C LYS A 797 -2.00 21.59 3.25
N ALA A 798 -2.66 22.35 2.39
CA ALA A 798 -2.10 23.51 1.71
C ALA A 798 -0.80 23.19 0.95
N GLN A 799 -0.90 22.24 0.01
CA GLN A 799 0.21 21.74 -0.79
C GLN A 799 -0.10 21.67 -2.29
N VAL A 800 0.97 21.64 -3.10
CA VAL A 800 0.92 21.32 -4.54
C VAL A 800 1.60 19.97 -4.72
N ILE A 801 0.91 19.04 -5.36
CA ILE A 801 1.38 17.69 -5.64
C ILE A 801 1.75 17.61 -7.12
N ASP A 802 3.01 17.27 -7.39
CA ASP A 802 3.57 17.10 -8.74
C ASP A 802 3.83 15.63 -9.10
N ASP A 803 3.35 14.69 -8.28
CA ASP A 803 3.29 13.28 -8.64
C ASP A 803 2.34 13.03 -9.81
N LEU A 804 2.60 11.96 -10.57
CA LEU A 804 1.77 11.57 -11.71
C LEU A 804 0.44 10.95 -11.23
N PHE A 805 -0.67 11.55 -11.64
CA PHE A 805 -2.03 11.06 -11.39
C PHE A 805 -2.75 10.81 -12.70
N HIS A 806 -3.60 9.79 -12.72
CA HIS A 806 -4.47 9.52 -13.86
C HIS A 806 -5.93 9.37 -13.43
N MET A 807 -6.87 9.59 -14.35
CA MET A 807 -8.30 9.41 -14.15
C MET A 807 -8.67 8.05 -13.54
N THR A 808 -7.93 6.99 -13.91
CA THR A 808 -8.10 5.63 -13.35
C THR A 808 -7.76 5.53 -11.86
N ASP A 809 -6.95 6.44 -11.32
CA ASP A 809 -6.50 6.39 -9.92
C ASP A 809 -7.62 6.72 -8.93
N TRP A 810 -8.68 7.39 -9.38
CA TRP A 810 -9.74 7.86 -8.49
C TRP A 810 -10.54 6.72 -7.85
N LEU A 811 -10.86 5.66 -8.58
CA LEU A 811 -11.56 4.51 -8.02
C LEU A 811 -10.79 3.89 -6.82
N PRO A 812 -9.54 3.41 -6.97
CA PRO A 812 -8.81 2.83 -5.85
C PRO A 812 -8.44 3.84 -4.75
N THR A 813 -8.30 5.13 -5.11
CA THR A 813 -8.01 6.19 -4.14
C THR A 813 -9.20 6.47 -3.23
N LEU A 814 -10.38 6.73 -3.81
CA LEU A 814 -11.60 7.01 -3.07
C LEU A 814 -12.09 5.77 -2.30
N TYR A 815 -12.01 4.58 -2.91
CA TYR A 815 -12.36 3.33 -2.23
C TYR A 815 -11.44 3.06 -1.02
N SER A 816 -10.13 3.30 -1.15
CA SER A 816 -9.21 3.17 -0.02
C SER A 816 -9.45 4.21 1.06
N ALA A 817 -9.77 5.46 0.70
CA ALA A 817 -10.09 6.51 1.65
C ALA A 817 -11.41 6.21 2.41
N ALA A 818 -12.34 5.50 1.77
CA ALA A 818 -13.56 4.96 2.36
C ALA A 818 -13.35 3.75 3.30
N GLY A 819 -12.11 3.28 3.47
CA GLY A 819 -11.76 2.11 4.28
C GLY A 819 -11.84 0.76 3.54
N GLY A 820 -12.05 0.78 2.22
CA GLY A 820 -11.98 -0.40 1.37
C GLY A 820 -10.54 -0.87 1.11
N LYS A 821 -10.36 -2.16 0.82
CA LYS A 821 -9.04 -2.72 0.48
C LYS A 821 -8.91 -2.81 -1.03
N THR A 822 -7.87 -2.23 -1.63
CA THR A 822 -7.72 -2.20 -3.10
C THR A 822 -7.71 -3.60 -3.76
N ALA A 823 -7.41 -4.66 -3.02
CA ALA A 823 -7.53 -6.04 -3.48
C ALA A 823 -8.98 -6.45 -3.84
N ASP A 824 -9.99 -5.78 -3.27
CA ASP A 824 -11.41 -6.05 -3.52
C ASP A 824 -11.89 -5.53 -4.89
N LEU A 825 -11.06 -4.74 -5.58
CA LEU A 825 -11.39 -4.07 -6.84
C LEU A 825 -11.11 -4.93 -8.07
N GLY A 826 -10.51 -6.12 -7.89
CA GLY A 826 -10.13 -7.00 -8.98
C GLY A 826 -9.00 -6.40 -9.83
N VAL A 827 -9.12 -6.58 -11.16
CA VAL A 827 -8.11 -6.10 -12.12
C VAL A 827 -8.46 -4.68 -12.55
N ILE A 828 -7.68 -3.71 -12.08
CA ILE A 828 -7.78 -2.29 -12.43
C ILE A 828 -6.41 -1.74 -12.87
N ASP A 829 -6.40 -0.63 -13.60
CA ASP A 829 -5.16 0.07 -14.00
C ASP A 829 -4.81 1.23 -13.05
N GLY A 830 -5.79 1.66 -12.25
CA GLY A 830 -5.64 2.69 -11.24
C GLY A 830 -4.74 2.29 -10.09
N VAL A 831 -4.05 3.28 -9.53
CA VAL A 831 -3.21 3.16 -8.35
C VAL A 831 -3.83 3.97 -7.22
N ASN A 832 -3.83 3.45 -6.00
CA ASN A 832 -4.30 4.19 -4.83
C ASN A 832 -3.31 5.31 -4.48
N GLN A 833 -3.74 6.55 -4.66
CA GLN A 833 -2.96 7.76 -4.42
C GLN A 833 -3.31 8.45 -3.09
N TRP A 834 -4.23 7.91 -2.27
CA TRP A 834 -4.62 8.52 -1.00
C TRP A 834 -3.43 8.77 -0.05
N PRO A 835 -2.42 7.89 0.03
CA PRO A 835 -1.21 8.18 0.82
C PRO A 835 -0.42 9.40 0.33
N THR A 836 -0.35 9.62 -0.98
CA THR A 836 0.30 10.79 -1.60
C THR A 836 -0.49 12.04 -1.27
N ILE A 837 -1.81 12.04 -1.48
CA ILE A 837 -2.70 13.16 -1.14
C ILE A 837 -2.64 13.49 0.35
N SER A 838 -2.80 12.50 1.23
CA SER A 838 -2.93 12.75 2.67
C SER A 838 -1.60 13.10 3.35
N ARG A 839 -0.48 12.51 2.93
CA ARG A 839 0.81 12.59 3.66
C ARG A 839 1.97 13.22 2.88
N GLY A 840 1.76 13.65 1.63
CA GLY A 840 2.78 14.30 0.79
C GLY A 840 4.01 13.44 0.47
N LYS A 841 3.82 12.13 0.22
CA LYS A 841 4.90 11.18 -0.12
C LYS A 841 4.89 10.78 -1.61
N PHE A 842 6.11 10.63 -2.16
CA PHE A 842 6.42 10.35 -3.56
C PHE A 842 5.79 9.06 -4.14
N GLY A 843 5.05 9.22 -5.24
CA GLY A 843 5.29 8.57 -6.52
C GLY A 843 4.99 7.08 -6.62
N ARG A 844 3.75 6.65 -6.40
CA ARG A 844 3.37 5.27 -6.73
C ARG A 844 3.25 5.00 -8.24
N ARG A 845 3.06 6.05 -9.04
CA ARG A 845 2.90 5.97 -10.50
C ARG A 845 4.07 6.66 -11.19
N ASN A 846 4.90 5.87 -11.86
CA ASN A 846 6.01 6.36 -12.71
C ASN A 846 5.70 6.21 -14.21
N SER A 847 4.60 5.54 -14.57
CA SER A 847 4.18 5.37 -15.95
C SER A 847 2.66 5.43 -16.11
N LEU A 848 2.23 5.81 -17.30
CA LEU A 848 0.86 6.13 -17.64
C LEU A 848 0.65 5.87 -19.13
N LEU A 849 -0.35 5.07 -19.48
CA LEU A 849 -0.93 5.10 -20.81
C LEU A 849 -1.91 6.26 -20.90
N VAL A 850 -1.61 7.27 -21.71
CA VAL A 850 -2.52 8.42 -21.89
C VAL A 850 -3.71 8.00 -22.73
N ASN A 851 -3.49 7.43 -23.92
CA ASN A 851 -4.56 6.88 -24.76
C ASN A 851 -3.99 5.97 -25.85
N ILE A 852 -4.82 5.06 -26.36
CA ILE A 852 -4.64 4.33 -27.63
C ILE A 852 -6.02 4.27 -28.29
N ASP A 853 -6.10 4.57 -29.58
CA ASP A 853 -7.32 4.39 -30.35
C ASP A 853 -7.08 3.77 -31.74
N GLU A 854 -8.18 3.48 -32.45
CA GLU A 854 -8.17 2.92 -33.79
C GLU A 854 -7.72 3.92 -34.88
N GLU A 855 -7.60 5.22 -34.56
CA GLU A 855 -7.11 6.24 -35.51
C GLU A 855 -5.57 6.40 -35.49
N ASN A 856 -4.89 5.57 -34.70
CA ASN A 856 -3.45 5.62 -34.41
C ASN A 856 -3.03 6.88 -33.63
N LEU A 857 -3.92 7.44 -32.80
CA LEU A 857 -3.55 8.42 -31.79
C LEU A 857 -3.12 7.68 -30.52
N GLU A 858 -1.83 7.78 -30.21
CA GLU A 858 -1.24 7.03 -29.10
C GLU A 858 -0.33 7.93 -28.29
N ALA A 859 -0.45 7.85 -26.96
CA ALA A 859 0.47 8.54 -26.08
C ALA A 859 0.68 7.77 -24.77
N ALA A 860 1.90 7.85 -24.26
CA ALA A 860 2.27 7.31 -22.97
C ALA A 860 3.32 8.19 -22.30
N ILE A 861 3.34 8.15 -20.97
CA ILE A 861 4.30 8.86 -20.13
C ILE A 861 5.07 7.82 -19.32
N PHE A 862 6.40 8.00 -19.25
CA PHE A 862 7.28 7.23 -18.39
C PHE A 862 8.30 8.19 -17.75
N GLY A 863 8.23 8.33 -16.42
CA GLY A 863 8.94 9.36 -15.68
C GLY A 863 8.56 10.76 -16.20
N GLN A 864 9.55 11.51 -16.66
CA GLN A 864 9.38 12.83 -17.25
C GLN A 864 9.11 12.82 -18.76
N TYR A 865 9.23 11.67 -19.41
CA TYR A 865 9.15 11.58 -20.87
C TYR A 865 7.75 11.24 -21.34
N LYS A 866 7.25 11.99 -22.32
CA LYS A 866 5.98 11.73 -23.01
C LYS A 866 6.24 11.41 -24.46
N LEU A 867 5.79 10.23 -24.91
CA LEU A 867 5.74 9.86 -26.32
C LEU A 867 4.34 10.17 -26.86
N LEU A 868 4.31 10.73 -28.06
CA LEU A 868 3.09 11.10 -28.77
C LEU A 868 3.19 10.63 -30.23
N LYS A 869 2.18 9.91 -30.73
CA LYS A 869 2.08 9.44 -32.12
C LYS A 869 0.76 9.86 -32.77
N GLY A 870 0.83 10.25 -34.05
CA GLY A 870 -0.33 10.56 -34.88
C GLY A 870 -1.04 11.90 -34.60
N ALA A 871 -0.62 12.65 -33.57
CA ALA A 871 -1.36 13.80 -33.03
C ALA A 871 -1.27 15.12 -33.83
N GLY A 872 -0.58 15.14 -34.98
CA GLY A 872 -0.38 16.36 -35.75
C GLY A 872 -1.53 16.80 -36.66
N ARG A 873 -2.66 16.05 -36.72
CA ARG A 873 -3.70 16.23 -37.77
C ARG A 873 -4.65 17.41 -37.54
N LEU A 874 -5.12 17.62 -36.32
CA LEU A 874 -6.03 18.70 -35.94
C LEU A 874 -5.64 19.24 -34.57
N TYR A 875 -5.93 20.52 -34.34
CA TYR A 875 -5.78 21.18 -33.06
C TYR A 875 -4.38 21.06 -32.40
N ASN A 876 -3.30 21.10 -33.21
CA ASN A 876 -1.93 20.88 -32.74
C ASN A 876 -1.19 22.15 -32.27
N GLY A 877 -1.87 23.30 -32.20
CA GLY A 877 -1.33 24.59 -31.79
C GLY A 877 -1.51 24.88 -30.30
N TYR A 878 -1.49 26.16 -29.94
CA TYR A 878 -1.79 26.66 -28.58
C TYR A 878 -3.06 27.50 -28.69
N TYR A 879 -4.03 27.24 -27.81
CA TYR A 879 -5.37 27.80 -27.93
C TYR A 879 -5.80 28.51 -26.64
N GLY A 880 -6.53 29.60 -26.83
CA GLY A 880 -6.86 30.54 -25.76
C GLY A 880 -5.77 31.59 -25.58
N ASP A 881 -6.06 32.57 -24.71
CA ASP A 881 -5.17 33.72 -24.52
C ASP A 881 -4.29 33.60 -23.26
N ASN A 882 -3.11 34.19 -23.34
CA ASN A 882 -2.18 34.45 -22.24
C ASN A 882 -2.36 35.88 -21.68
N VAL A 883 -3.56 36.25 -21.23
CA VAL A 883 -3.84 37.67 -20.93
C VAL A 883 -3.02 38.22 -19.76
N ASP A 884 -2.37 37.36 -18.96
CA ASP A 884 -1.32 37.77 -18.03
C ASP A 884 0.05 37.63 -18.71
N ASP A 885 0.61 38.70 -19.28
CA ASP A 885 1.52 39.50 -18.46
C ASP A 885 1.42 41.02 -18.67
N ASN A 886 0.55 41.56 -19.54
CA ASN A 886 0.56 43.00 -19.86
C ASN A 886 -0.75 43.63 -20.40
N ASP A 887 -1.93 43.00 -20.32
CA ASP A 887 -3.18 43.76 -20.58
C ASP A 887 -3.58 44.52 -19.31
N PRO A 888 -3.40 45.86 -19.25
CA PRO A 888 -3.70 46.63 -18.04
C PRO A 888 -5.21 46.69 -17.72
N SER A 889 -6.08 46.08 -18.55
CA SER A 889 -7.51 45.98 -18.31
C SER A 889 -7.94 44.76 -17.49
N ALA A 890 -7.11 43.70 -17.38
CA ALA A 890 -7.43 42.55 -16.53
C ALA A 890 -7.23 42.92 -15.05
N PRO A 891 -8.18 42.56 -14.15
CA PRO A 891 -8.03 42.84 -12.72
C PRO A 891 -6.87 42.05 -12.12
N ALA A 892 -6.22 42.60 -11.09
CA ALA A 892 -5.25 41.85 -10.31
C ALA A 892 -5.92 40.67 -9.58
N TYR A 893 -5.15 39.63 -9.28
CA TYR A 893 -5.64 38.49 -8.51
C TYR A 893 -6.18 38.91 -7.13
N ASP A 894 -7.47 38.67 -6.89
CA ASP A 894 -8.16 39.07 -5.67
C ASP A 894 -8.10 37.98 -4.60
N VAL A 895 -7.11 38.12 -3.70
CA VAL A 895 -6.92 37.19 -2.57
C VAL A 895 -8.03 37.34 -1.53
N ASP A 896 -8.60 38.54 -1.38
CA ASP A 896 -9.65 38.80 -0.39
C ASP A 896 -10.96 38.13 -0.82
N ALA A 897 -11.25 38.07 -2.13
CA ALA A 897 -12.37 37.29 -2.68
C ALA A 897 -12.24 35.79 -2.36
N VAL A 898 -11.04 35.21 -2.40
CA VAL A 898 -10.82 33.80 -2.01
C VAL A 898 -11.07 33.61 -0.52
N ILE A 899 -10.47 34.46 0.34
CA ILE A 899 -10.59 34.35 1.80
C ILE A 899 -12.03 34.55 2.26
N SER A 900 -12.76 35.47 1.63
CA SER A 900 -14.17 35.78 1.94
C SER A 900 -15.18 34.91 1.19
N SER A 901 -14.74 33.97 0.34
CA SER A 901 -15.65 33.08 -0.39
C SER A 901 -16.46 32.18 0.55
N PRO A 902 -17.70 31.80 0.18
CA PRO A 902 -18.50 30.83 0.94
C PRO A 902 -17.76 29.53 1.27
N ALA A 903 -17.00 28.97 0.31
CA ALA A 903 -16.21 27.77 0.56
C ALA A 903 -15.10 28.00 1.60
N SER A 904 -14.37 29.12 1.52
CA SER A 904 -13.33 29.47 2.50
C SER A 904 -13.90 29.68 3.89
N GLN A 905 -15.03 30.39 4.02
CA GLN A 905 -15.73 30.58 5.30
C GLN A 905 -16.17 29.25 5.89
N ALA A 906 -16.81 28.39 5.09
CA ALA A 906 -17.25 27.06 5.50
C ALA A 906 -16.07 26.18 5.99
N ILE A 907 -14.93 26.23 5.30
CA ILE A 907 -13.70 25.52 5.69
C ILE A 907 -13.13 26.11 6.99
N ALA A 908 -13.09 27.43 7.13
CA ALA A 908 -12.57 28.10 8.31
C ALA A 908 -13.42 27.77 9.54
N ASP A 909 -14.75 27.81 9.41
CA ASP A 909 -15.70 27.46 10.48
C ASP A 909 -15.55 26.00 10.92
N THR A 910 -15.30 25.09 9.97
CA THR A 910 -15.17 23.65 10.24
C THR A 910 -13.80 23.29 10.83
N THR A 911 -12.72 23.90 10.34
CA THR A 911 -11.34 23.46 10.63
C THR A 911 -10.60 24.38 11.59
N GLY A 912 -11.09 25.60 11.81
CA GLY A 912 -10.38 26.67 12.51
C GLY A 912 -9.15 27.22 11.76
N ILE A 913 -8.91 26.80 10.52
CA ILE A 913 -7.77 27.21 9.72
C ILE A 913 -8.18 28.35 8.78
N ILE A 914 -7.49 29.47 8.88
CA ILE A 914 -7.65 30.61 7.98
C ILE A 914 -6.36 30.76 7.16
N MET A 915 -6.50 30.73 5.84
CA MET A 915 -5.36 30.88 4.93
C MET A 915 -4.86 32.32 4.89
N THR A 916 -3.53 32.48 4.94
CA THR A 916 -2.92 33.80 4.83
C THR A 916 -2.73 34.20 3.37
N PRO A 917 -2.85 35.49 3.02
CA PRO A 917 -2.60 35.96 1.66
C PRO A 917 -1.25 35.52 1.09
N LYS A 918 -0.20 35.57 1.92
CA LYS A 918 1.15 35.12 1.53
C LYS A 918 1.18 33.65 1.12
N LYS A 919 0.47 32.77 1.85
CA LYS A 919 0.45 31.33 1.56
C LYS A 919 -0.37 31.04 0.31
N ILE A 920 -1.50 31.74 0.09
CA ILE A 920 -2.30 31.65 -1.13
C ILE A 920 -1.44 32.00 -2.36
N LEU A 921 -0.77 33.14 -2.34
CA LEU A 921 0.09 33.58 -3.44
C LEU A 921 1.26 32.62 -3.68
N GLN A 922 1.84 32.05 -2.60
CA GLN A 922 2.88 31.04 -2.72
C GLN A 922 2.38 29.76 -3.41
N LEU A 923 1.21 29.24 -3.01
CA LEU A 923 0.65 28.03 -3.61
C LEU A 923 0.27 28.24 -5.07
N ARG A 924 -0.35 29.39 -5.38
CA ARG A 924 -0.64 29.80 -6.75
C ARG A 924 0.59 29.85 -7.62
N SER A 925 1.67 30.46 -7.13
CA SER A 925 2.94 30.50 -7.87
C SER A 925 3.52 29.11 -8.12
N ASN A 926 3.35 28.17 -7.19
CA ASN A 926 3.87 26.81 -7.31
C ASN A 926 3.04 25.92 -8.26
N SER A 927 1.74 26.17 -8.40
CA SER A 927 0.84 25.42 -9.29
C SER A 927 0.96 25.85 -10.76
N MET A 928 1.41 27.08 -11.03
CA MET A 928 1.59 27.60 -12.39
C MET A 928 2.53 26.73 -13.25
N ILE A 929 2.22 26.67 -14.54
CA ILE A 929 3.09 26.15 -15.59
C ILE A 929 3.64 27.35 -16.35
N VAL A 930 4.97 27.42 -16.47
CA VAL A 930 5.65 28.50 -17.17
C VAL A 930 6.42 27.93 -18.34
N CYS A 931 6.03 28.34 -19.55
CA CYS A 931 6.72 27.96 -20.78
C CYS A 931 7.87 28.91 -21.09
N LYS A 932 8.94 28.38 -21.68
CA LYS A 932 9.97 29.22 -22.32
C LYS A 932 9.35 29.93 -23.53
N SER A 933 9.83 31.11 -23.88
CA SER A 933 9.39 31.79 -25.12
C SER A 933 9.78 30.96 -26.35
N PHE A 934 8.83 30.73 -27.26
CA PHE A 934 9.04 29.99 -28.50
C PHE A 934 8.28 30.65 -29.66
N ASN A 935 8.88 30.62 -30.86
CA ASN A 935 8.25 31.07 -32.11
C ASN A 935 8.00 29.91 -33.09
N LYS A 936 8.51 28.72 -32.77
CA LYS A 936 8.36 27.48 -33.54
C LYS A 936 8.23 26.34 -32.55
N TYR A 937 7.46 25.32 -32.93
CA TYR A 937 7.24 24.12 -32.12
C TYR A 937 7.18 22.88 -33.03
N ALA A 938 7.44 21.72 -32.45
CA ALA A 938 7.62 20.46 -33.17
C ALA A 938 6.36 20.02 -33.94
N ASN A 939 6.54 19.43 -35.11
CA ASN A 939 5.47 18.79 -35.87
C ASN A 939 5.35 17.31 -35.47
N CYS A 940 4.27 16.97 -34.76
CA CYS A 940 4.04 15.63 -34.23
C CYS A 940 3.06 14.80 -35.06
N SER A 941 3.02 15.04 -36.38
CA SER A 941 2.17 14.26 -37.30
C SER A 941 2.57 12.79 -37.38
N SER A 942 3.85 12.46 -37.19
CA SER A 942 4.34 11.09 -37.09
C SER A 942 4.52 10.71 -35.62
N ARG A 943 5.58 11.23 -34.98
CA ARG A 943 6.01 10.87 -33.64
C ARG A 943 6.81 12.03 -33.04
N CYS A 944 6.55 12.35 -31.78
CA CYS A 944 7.36 13.25 -30.95
C CYS A 944 7.62 12.62 -29.59
N LEU A 945 8.78 12.92 -29.02
CA LEU A 945 9.11 12.67 -27.62
C LEU A 945 9.38 14.02 -26.95
N PHE A 946 8.80 14.24 -25.77
CA PHE A 946 9.00 15.44 -24.97
C PHE A 946 9.51 15.09 -23.57
N ASP A 947 10.36 15.95 -22.99
CA ASP A 947 10.67 15.94 -21.56
C ASP A 947 9.80 16.97 -20.86
N LEU A 948 8.71 16.52 -20.23
CA LEU A 948 7.71 17.38 -19.60
C LEU A 948 8.24 18.14 -18.38
N ARG A 949 9.38 17.74 -17.81
CA ARG A 949 10.00 18.47 -16.70
C ARG A 949 10.66 19.75 -17.18
N VAL A 950 11.20 19.75 -18.41
CA VAL A 950 11.94 20.87 -18.99
C VAL A 950 11.11 21.63 -20.03
N ASP A 951 10.19 20.93 -20.69
CA ASP A 951 9.31 21.40 -21.75
C ASP A 951 7.87 20.91 -21.53
N PRO A 952 7.18 21.39 -20.47
CA PRO A 952 5.78 21.03 -20.18
C PRO A 952 4.79 21.52 -21.25
N CYS A 953 5.28 22.26 -22.25
CA CYS A 953 4.49 22.90 -23.30
C CYS A 953 4.69 22.22 -24.64
N GLU A 954 5.45 21.10 -24.70
CA GLU A 954 5.58 20.24 -25.88
C GLU A 954 6.04 21.01 -27.14
N THR A 955 7.06 21.85 -26.95
CA THR A 955 7.62 22.70 -28.00
C THR A 955 8.72 22.00 -28.80
N THR A 956 9.53 21.17 -28.16
CA THR A 956 10.78 20.63 -28.73
C THR A 956 10.74 19.10 -28.76
N ASP A 957 10.73 18.52 -29.96
CA ASP A 957 10.87 17.08 -30.12
C ASP A 957 12.33 16.64 -29.88
N ILE A 958 12.52 15.71 -28.95
CA ILE A 958 13.80 15.12 -28.59
C ILE A 958 13.89 13.64 -28.98
N SER A 959 12.98 13.16 -29.84
CA SER A 959 12.89 11.74 -30.22
C SER A 959 14.16 11.19 -30.89
N GLU A 960 14.85 12.00 -31.70
CA GLU A 960 16.13 11.63 -32.32
C GLU A 960 17.28 11.54 -31.29
N GLN A 961 17.19 12.29 -30.20
CA GLN A 961 18.21 12.34 -29.15
C GLN A 961 18.07 11.19 -28.15
N HIS A 962 16.86 10.61 -28.03
CA HIS A 962 16.54 9.56 -27.07
C HIS A 962 15.83 8.35 -27.71
N PRO A 963 16.43 7.68 -28.71
CA PRO A 963 15.80 6.58 -29.42
C PRO A 963 15.43 5.39 -28.51
N GLU A 964 16.23 5.12 -27.47
CA GLU A 964 15.93 4.04 -26.51
C GLU A 964 14.69 4.34 -25.65
N MET A 965 14.48 5.60 -25.28
CA MET A 965 13.28 6.01 -24.52
C MET A 965 12.04 5.91 -25.40
N VAL A 966 12.16 6.29 -26.67
CA VAL A 966 11.08 6.10 -27.64
C VAL A 966 10.70 4.63 -27.75
N GLN A 967 11.67 3.74 -27.94
CA GLN A 967 11.42 2.31 -28.03
C GLN A 967 10.77 1.75 -26.75
N THR A 968 11.22 2.24 -25.57
CA THR A 968 10.64 1.85 -24.28
C THR A 968 9.15 2.23 -24.20
N LEU A 969 8.81 3.46 -24.58
CA LEU A 969 7.43 3.94 -24.57
C LEU A 969 6.56 3.28 -25.65
N GLU A 970 7.12 2.98 -26.83
CA GLU A 970 6.44 2.21 -27.88
C GLU A 970 6.11 0.80 -27.39
N HIS A 971 7.08 0.08 -26.79
CA HIS A 971 6.83 -1.22 -26.19
C HIS A 971 5.81 -1.15 -25.04
N TYR A 972 5.84 -0.09 -24.24
CA TYR A 972 4.86 0.13 -23.18
C TYR A 972 3.44 0.28 -23.75
N ILE A 973 3.26 1.10 -24.78
CA ILE A 973 1.99 1.24 -25.51
C ILE A 973 1.55 -0.11 -26.09
N ASP A 974 2.45 -0.81 -26.77
CA ASP A 974 2.14 -2.09 -27.42
C ASP A 974 1.73 -3.18 -26.42
N SER A 975 2.23 -3.13 -25.18
CA SER A 975 1.85 -4.06 -24.11
C SER A 975 0.34 -4.00 -23.77
N TYR A 976 -0.31 -2.87 -24.03
CA TYR A 976 -1.75 -2.71 -23.79
C TYR A 976 -2.63 -3.16 -24.97
N ARG A 977 -2.07 -3.41 -26.15
CA ARG A 977 -2.88 -3.89 -27.30
C ARG A 977 -3.52 -5.23 -27.04
N GLY A 978 -2.86 -6.10 -26.26
CA GLY A 978 -3.40 -7.43 -25.91
C GLY A 978 -4.64 -7.39 -25.01
N VAL A 979 -4.95 -6.25 -24.40
CA VAL A 979 -6.12 -6.07 -23.51
C VAL A 979 -7.18 -5.12 -24.09
N MET A 980 -6.93 -4.58 -25.29
CA MET A 980 -7.83 -3.69 -26.00
C MET A 980 -9.02 -4.49 -26.55
N GLN A 981 -10.22 -4.15 -26.10
CA GLN A 981 -11.48 -4.68 -26.61
C GLN A 981 -11.89 -3.91 -27.86
N GLU A 982 -12.51 -4.57 -28.83
CA GLU A 982 -13.07 -3.88 -30.00
C GLU A 982 -14.24 -2.99 -29.61
N GLN A 983 -14.36 -1.83 -30.25
CA GLN A 983 -15.55 -1.00 -30.08
C GLN A 983 -16.75 -1.61 -30.79
N SER A 984 -17.92 -1.53 -30.18
CA SER A 984 -19.18 -1.73 -30.90
C SER A 984 -19.30 -0.66 -31.99
N LYS A 985 -19.32 -1.08 -33.27
CA LYS A 985 -19.49 -0.20 -34.44
C LYS A 985 -20.93 -0.10 -34.90
N ASN A 986 -21.88 -0.40 -34.01
CA ASN A 986 -23.31 -0.35 -34.34
C ASN A 986 -23.71 1.09 -34.69
N PRO A 987 -24.49 1.30 -35.77
CA PRO A 987 -25.04 2.61 -36.06
C PRO A 987 -26.01 3.04 -34.94
N VAL A 988 -26.27 4.34 -34.84
CA VAL A 988 -27.36 4.88 -34.00
C VAL A 988 -28.65 4.13 -34.36
N ASP A 989 -29.31 3.54 -33.36
CA ASP A 989 -30.54 2.76 -33.57
C ASP A 989 -31.70 3.72 -33.83
N PRO A 990 -32.37 3.68 -34.99
CA PRO A 990 -33.51 4.54 -35.26
C PRO A 990 -34.64 4.43 -34.21
N ASN A 991 -34.76 3.31 -33.50
CA ASN A 991 -35.74 3.16 -32.41
C ASN A 991 -35.44 4.05 -31.19
N SER A 992 -34.25 4.64 -31.11
CA SER A 992 -33.91 5.62 -30.08
C SER A 992 -34.56 6.98 -30.32
N TYR A 993 -35.07 7.25 -31.53
CA TYR A 993 -35.53 8.58 -31.93
C TYR A 993 -36.76 9.02 -31.09
N PRO A 994 -36.68 10.16 -30.38
CA PRO A 994 -37.76 10.65 -29.53
C PRO A 994 -39.10 10.78 -30.27
N ALA A 995 -39.04 11.19 -31.55
CA ALA A 995 -40.22 11.34 -32.42
C ALA A 995 -41.04 10.06 -32.58
N LEU A 996 -40.42 8.87 -32.49
CA LEU A 996 -41.11 7.58 -32.60
C LEU A 996 -41.84 7.16 -31.31
N LYS A 997 -41.56 7.82 -30.18
CA LYS A 997 -42.17 7.53 -28.87
C LYS A 997 -43.26 8.54 -28.45
N ALA A 998 -43.40 9.65 -29.16
CA ALA A 998 -44.33 10.74 -28.84
C ALA A 998 -45.82 10.34 -28.84
N ASP A 999 -46.23 9.32 -29.59
CA ASP A 999 -47.62 8.87 -29.68
C ASP A 999 -48.12 8.10 -28.44
N LYS A 1000 -47.25 7.74 -27.48
CA LYS A 1000 -47.63 6.95 -26.29
C LYS A 1000 -47.79 7.74 -24.98
N VAL A 1001 -47.43 9.02 -24.93
CA VAL A 1001 -47.31 9.78 -23.66
C VAL A 1001 -48.57 10.59 -23.28
N LYS A 1002 -49.61 10.64 -24.13
CA LYS A 1002 -50.82 11.45 -23.86
C LYS A 1002 -51.82 10.87 -22.85
N THR A 1003 -51.57 9.73 -22.21
CA THR A 1003 -52.57 9.06 -21.36
C THR A 1003 -52.02 8.57 -20.01
N SER A 1004 -51.65 9.48 -19.10
CA SER A 1004 -51.78 9.23 -17.66
C SER A 1004 -51.44 10.47 -16.82
N LEU A 1005 -52.41 11.34 -16.58
CA LEU A 1005 -52.37 12.30 -15.48
C LEU A 1005 -53.64 12.13 -14.65
N ALA A 1006 -53.53 11.44 -13.52
CA ALA A 1006 -54.50 11.47 -12.44
C ALA A 1006 -53.81 11.25 -11.09
N PRO A 1007 -54.04 12.10 -10.07
CA PRO A 1007 -53.36 12.00 -8.78
C PRO A 1007 -54.15 11.11 -7.82
N GLN A 1008 -53.49 10.17 -7.12
CA GLN A 1008 -54.09 9.45 -5.99
C GLN A 1008 -53.36 9.73 -4.67
N ARG A 1009 -54.16 10.15 -3.67
CA ARG A 1009 -53.84 10.29 -2.25
C ARG A 1009 -54.04 8.97 -1.49
N ARG A 1010 -53.34 8.83 -0.34
CA ARG A 1010 -53.69 8.16 0.96
C ARG A 1010 -52.54 7.26 1.47
N THR A 1011 -52.26 7.01 2.75
CA THR A 1011 -52.62 7.55 4.08
C THR A 1011 -51.64 6.90 5.09
N LEU A 1012 -51.38 7.60 6.19
CA LEU A 1012 -50.65 7.14 7.39
C LEU A 1012 -51.37 5.99 8.13
N LEU A 1013 -50.60 5.08 8.74
CA LEU A 1013 -51.01 4.30 9.92
C LEU A 1013 -49.82 4.07 10.87
N SER A 1014 -50.13 4.05 12.16
CA SER A 1014 -49.24 4.02 13.33
C SER A 1014 -49.30 2.68 14.10
N ASP A 1015 -48.39 2.59 15.09
CA ASP A 1015 -48.48 1.90 16.39
C ASP A 1015 -47.90 0.48 16.61
N ASN A 1016 -46.69 0.47 17.21
CA ASN A 1016 -46.35 0.12 18.61
C ASN A 1016 -46.20 -1.35 19.14
N GLN A 1017 -45.10 -1.50 19.92
CA GLN A 1017 -44.81 -2.40 21.08
C GLN A 1017 -44.34 -3.86 20.80
N LYS A 1018 -43.44 -4.51 21.57
CA LYS A 1018 -42.79 -4.31 22.89
C LYS A 1018 -41.61 -5.31 23.09
N CYS A 1019 -40.69 -5.01 24.01
CA CYS A 1019 -39.59 -5.87 24.52
C CYS A 1019 -40.02 -6.85 25.64
N ALA A 1020 -39.22 -7.92 25.90
CA ALA A 1020 -38.82 -8.37 27.25
C ALA A 1020 -37.72 -9.47 27.29
N PHE A 1021 -36.61 -9.15 27.99
CA PHE A 1021 -35.81 -9.90 28.99
C PHE A 1021 -35.45 -11.39 28.83
N VAL A 1022 -34.16 -11.73 29.08
CA VAL A 1022 -33.65 -12.37 30.32
C VAL A 1022 -32.15 -12.07 30.49
N ASN A 1023 -31.75 -11.65 31.70
CA ASN A 1023 -30.38 -11.60 32.19
C ASN A 1023 -30.37 -12.17 33.63
N LEU A 1024 -29.19 -12.62 34.08
CA LEU A 1024 -28.79 -13.07 35.43
C LEU A 1024 -28.93 -14.56 35.78
N ALA A 1025 -27.84 -15.21 36.18
CA ALA A 1025 -27.31 -15.26 37.57
C ALA A 1025 -26.06 -16.21 37.57
N LEU A 1026 -25.07 -16.22 38.47
CA LEU A 1026 -24.98 -16.02 39.92
C LEU A 1026 -23.50 -15.76 40.33
N SER A 1027 -23.29 -14.96 41.36
CA SER A 1027 -22.21 -15.12 42.35
C SER A 1027 -22.79 -14.89 43.75
N SER A 1028 -22.18 -15.51 44.76
CA SER A 1028 -22.53 -15.44 46.19
C SER A 1028 -21.25 -15.69 47.01
N PRO A 1029 -21.21 -15.40 48.32
CA PRO A 1029 -21.91 -14.38 49.10
C PRO A 1029 -21.03 -13.16 49.43
#